data_AF-A0A397GMY2-F1
#
_entry.id   AF-A0A397GMY2-F1
#
_cell.length_a   1.000
_cell.length_b   1.000
_cell.length_c   1.000
_cell.angle_alpha   90.00
_cell.angle_beta   90.00
_cell.angle_gamma   90.00
#
_symmetry.space_group_name_H-M   'P 1'
#
loop_
_entity.id
_entity.type
_entity.pdbx_description
1 polymer ?
#
loop_
_entity_poly.entity_id
_entity_poly.type
_entity_poly.pdbx_seq_one_letter_code
_entity_poly.pdbx_strand_id
1 'polypeptide(L)'
;MYRVEDIEVLQCAPSSLDSPDAQYQGCKPGTVLLPKGHRKDSNHAAFVADTILERDIEIPLRDGTILRADVYRPKNGGKVPALIAWSPYGKSGQGFLTLDLIPGRVGVPQSKLSGYESFEAPDPAEWTSRGYAIVNVDIRGVFDSTGDIRWFGTSDGRDGYDAIEHIAQLDWCVGKVALVGNSWLAATQWSIAAEQPPHLACIAPLEGVSDFYRETLCRGGVPYTPFWGFLGSHALFGRNQQEDVMGMLDQYPLMNDYWKDKRAKIENIKVPAYVLASYSSGLHTIGSFRGFEDLPHQNKWLRVHPTFEWHDLYKLEMNNELQLFFDHFTKGIQNSWEQTPRVRISTLHFNKEPELNHAFNDWPIPNARPQLLYLSADGSLNESPSPSTLALSYQSDVAAMQMDTDCEEVQFEYTFKRRSYLIGYSKVILYMSCNEHDDMDVFVQLRKADSTGKMLQNINIPLNDLQMHSSEVETINCLKYLGPTGILRASHRKLDSRLSKPHWPVHTHDHEDRVEPGEVVRLEIGLWPTGIVFEAGEKLVLKVAGHHMALAEFVPLRGAFKAGNKVRCGPFTALSTAGPLRPRATPTAVDRDPFILAVLLFYPESPAEFDMIKETLAKALDVFASLSMSSTFCSKAVPIVRRIITTPFTVIPPDPGPAADPPSYVHVAQYALPPQYSFKMSCQPQSPTPTVVSLVSDPGTHSSWLSPTSMPWDTLGDSKSYYDKVNEDVAYAVVIVLEIFNRLYLILITPIAIKVQSSGST
;
A
#
# COMPACT_ATOMS: atom_id res chain seq x y z
N MET A 1 1.45 -33.67 20.39
CA MET A 1 2.54 -32.74 20.75
C MET A 1 3.25 -32.36 19.47
N TYR A 2 3.14 -31.09 19.08
CA TYR A 2 3.80 -30.53 17.90
C TYR A 2 5.11 -29.85 18.34
N ARG A 3 6.13 -29.86 17.48
CA ARG A 3 7.47 -29.35 17.77
C ARG A 3 8.09 -28.67 16.56
N VAL A 4 8.92 -27.66 16.81
CA VAL A 4 9.84 -27.06 15.84
C VAL A 4 11.25 -27.21 16.40
N GLU A 5 12.08 -28.01 15.74
CA GLU A 5 13.31 -28.57 16.31
C GLU A 5 13.02 -29.20 17.70
N ASP A 6 13.78 -28.86 18.75
CA ASP A 6 13.55 -29.34 20.12
C ASP A 6 12.45 -28.58 20.89
N ILE A 7 11.92 -27.49 20.33
CA ILE A 7 10.95 -26.61 21.00
C ILE A 7 9.55 -27.20 20.89
N GLU A 8 8.88 -27.38 22.04
CA GLU A 8 7.47 -27.73 22.08
C GLU A 8 6.60 -26.51 21.76
N VAL A 9 5.69 -26.68 20.79
CA VAL A 9 4.77 -25.62 20.39
C VAL A 9 3.49 -25.73 21.20
N LEU A 10 3.20 -24.71 22.00
CA LEU A 10 1.98 -24.63 22.81
C LEU A 10 0.73 -24.66 21.93
N GLN A 11 -0.36 -25.15 22.51
CA GLN A 11 -1.64 -25.35 21.84
C GLN A 11 -2.78 -24.83 22.70
N CYS A 12 -3.74 -24.12 22.09
CA CYS A 12 -4.96 -23.67 22.75
C CYS A 12 -6.19 -23.98 21.87
N ALA A 13 -7.39 -23.80 22.42
CA ALA A 13 -8.62 -24.09 21.69
C ALA A 13 -8.87 -23.07 20.56
N PRO A 14 -9.38 -23.50 19.38
CA PRO A 14 -9.91 -22.62 18.36
C PRO A 14 -11.30 -22.09 18.75
N SER A 15 -11.83 -21.14 17.98
CA SER A 15 -13.22 -20.71 18.07
C SER A 15 -14.17 -21.88 17.73
N SER A 16 -15.25 -22.07 18.50
CA SER A 16 -16.15 -23.21 18.30
C SER A 16 -17.03 -23.06 17.05
N LEU A 17 -17.19 -24.16 16.31
CA LEU A 17 -18.11 -24.29 15.18
C LEU A 17 -19.60 -24.21 15.58
N ASP A 18 -19.90 -24.33 16.87
CA ASP A 18 -21.25 -24.08 17.41
C ASP A 18 -21.55 -22.58 17.59
N SER A 19 -20.55 -21.69 17.39
CA SER A 19 -20.77 -20.24 17.40
C SER A 19 -21.53 -19.80 16.15
N PRO A 20 -22.52 -18.88 16.26
CA PRO A 20 -23.12 -18.26 15.07
C PRO A 20 -22.08 -17.55 14.18
N ASP A 21 -21.00 -17.04 14.76
CA ASP A 21 -19.91 -16.35 14.06
C ASP A 21 -19.12 -17.27 13.13
N ALA A 22 -19.18 -18.59 13.34
CA ALA A 22 -18.57 -19.56 12.43
C ALA A 22 -19.34 -19.62 11.09
N GLN A 23 -20.61 -19.20 11.07
CA GLN A 23 -21.57 -19.38 9.97
C GLN A 23 -21.62 -20.82 9.43
N TYR A 24 -21.21 -21.80 10.25
CA TYR A 24 -20.89 -23.16 9.84
C TYR A 24 -22.13 -23.91 9.35
N GLN A 25 -22.06 -24.43 8.12
CA GLN A 25 -23.23 -25.07 7.49
C GLN A 25 -23.19 -26.60 7.51
N GLY A 26 -22.14 -27.24 8.04
CA GLY A 26 -21.96 -28.69 7.93
C GLY A 26 -21.22 -29.10 6.66
N CYS A 27 -20.16 -29.92 6.79
CA CYS A 27 -19.57 -30.67 5.68
C CYS A 27 -20.67 -31.40 4.88
N LYS A 28 -20.78 -31.05 3.59
CA LYS A 28 -21.80 -31.54 2.64
C LYS A 28 -21.14 -31.89 1.30
N PRO A 29 -20.33 -32.96 1.23
CA PRO A 29 -19.62 -33.34 0.02
C PRO A 29 -20.57 -33.61 -1.14
N GLY A 30 -20.30 -33.03 -2.30
CA GLY A 30 -21.13 -33.23 -3.48
C GLY A 30 -21.00 -32.14 -4.55
N THR A 31 -21.56 -32.42 -5.72
CA THR A 31 -21.44 -31.58 -6.92
C THR A 31 -22.74 -30.83 -7.20
N VAL A 32 -22.66 -29.51 -7.37
CA VAL A 32 -23.79 -28.61 -7.66
C VAL A 32 -23.49 -27.81 -8.93
N LEU A 33 -24.48 -27.69 -9.83
CA LEU A 33 -24.41 -26.73 -10.93
C LEU A 33 -24.96 -25.38 -10.47
N LEU A 34 -24.12 -24.35 -10.49
CA LEU A 34 -24.51 -22.95 -10.41
C LEU A 34 -24.65 -22.42 -11.85
N PRO A 35 -25.87 -22.30 -12.39
CA PRO A 35 -26.07 -21.84 -13.77
C PRO A 35 -25.68 -20.37 -13.92
N LYS A 36 -25.37 -19.94 -15.16
CA LYS A 36 -25.19 -18.52 -15.46
C LYS A 36 -26.40 -17.70 -14.98
N GLY A 37 -26.15 -16.64 -14.21
CA GLY A 37 -27.16 -15.80 -13.58
C GLY A 37 -27.56 -16.22 -12.16
N HIS A 38 -27.05 -17.35 -11.64
CA HIS A 38 -27.20 -17.72 -10.22
C HIS A 38 -26.61 -16.65 -9.29
N ARG A 39 -27.26 -16.41 -8.14
CA ARG A 39 -26.79 -15.54 -7.05
C ARG A 39 -26.99 -16.26 -5.71
N LYS A 40 -26.22 -15.90 -4.68
CA LYS A 40 -26.44 -16.36 -3.29
C LYS A 40 -27.78 -15.85 -2.76
N ASP A 41 -28.10 -14.57 -3.03
CA ASP A 41 -29.38 -13.90 -2.75
C ASP A 41 -29.54 -12.66 -3.68
N SER A 42 -30.46 -11.74 -3.35
CA SER A 42 -30.71 -10.51 -4.12
C SER A 42 -29.56 -9.48 -4.08
N ASN A 43 -28.71 -9.53 -3.06
CA ASN A 43 -27.75 -8.48 -2.75
C ASN A 43 -26.35 -8.78 -3.29
N HIS A 44 -26.03 -10.05 -3.52
CA HIS A 44 -24.74 -10.53 -4.05
C HIS A 44 -24.68 -10.54 -5.58
N ALA A 45 -23.46 -10.57 -6.14
CA ALA A 45 -23.18 -10.70 -7.56
C ALA A 45 -23.70 -12.03 -8.16
N ALA A 46 -23.78 -12.07 -9.49
CA ALA A 46 -24.26 -13.24 -10.24
C ALA A 46 -23.12 -13.95 -10.99
N PHE A 47 -23.16 -15.29 -11.03
CA PHE A 47 -22.23 -16.09 -11.83
C PHE A 47 -22.34 -15.75 -13.32
N VAL A 48 -21.24 -15.27 -13.90
CA VAL A 48 -21.19 -14.81 -15.30
C VAL A 48 -21.17 -15.99 -16.30
N ALA A 49 -20.82 -17.19 -15.83
CA ALA A 49 -20.75 -18.45 -16.59
C ALA A 49 -21.32 -19.65 -15.80
N ASP A 50 -21.77 -20.68 -16.52
CA ASP A 50 -22.16 -21.97 -15.95
C ASP A 50 -20.98 -22.58 -15.17
N THR A 51 -21.15 -22.72 -13.86
CA THR A 51 -20.10 -23.11 -12.92
C THR A 51 -20.47 -24.38 -12.17
N ILE A 52 -19.56 -25.34 -12.12
CA ILE A 52 -19.67 -26.50 -11.24
C ILE A 52 -19.01 -26.14 -9.91
N LEU A 53 -19.73 -26.34 -8.82
CA LEU A 53 -19.24 -26.30 -7.45
C LEU A 53 -19.14 -27.74 -6.92
N GLU A 54 -17.94 -28.23 -6.68
CA GLU A 54 -17.67 -29.46 -5.93
C GLU A 54 -17.34 -29.07 -4.49
N ARG A 55 -18.22 -29.44 -3.54
CA ARG A 55 -18.08 -29.10 -2.12
C ARG A 55 -17.32 -30.16 -1.35
N ASP A 56 -16.63 -29.70 -0.31
CA ASP A 56 -16.01 -30.50 0.75
C ASP A 56 -15.13 -31.65 0.23
N ILE A 57 -14.45 -31.42 -0.90
CA ILE A 57 -13.55 -32.41 -1.49
C ILE A 57 -12.39 -32.69 -0.53
N GLU A 58 -11.89 -33.93 -0.58
CA GLU A 58 -10.84 -34.40 0.31
C GLU A 58 -9.47 -34.20 -0.34
N ILE A 59 -8.62 -33.40 0.30
CA ILE A 59 -7.21 -33.23 -0.07
C ILE A 59 -6.37 -33.96 0.99
N PRO A 60 -5.91 -35.20 0.74
CA PRO A 60 -5.07 -35.95 1.67
C PRO A 60 -3.62 -35.46 1.63
N LEU A 61 -3.06 -35.19 2.81
CA LEU A 61 -1.67 -34.78 3.03
C LEU A 61 -0.79 -35.99 3.39
N ARG A 62 0.53 -35.81 3.30
CA ARG A 62 1.55 -36.87 3.51
C ARG A 62 1.53 -37.56 4.88
N ASP A 63 0.92 -36.96 5.89
CA ASP A 63 0.80 -37.50 7.25
C ASP A 63 -0.56 -38.17 7.55
N GLY A 64 -1.43 -38.28 6.53
CA GLY A 64 -2.79 -38.82 6.67
C GLY A 64 -3.84 -37.80 7.10
N THR A 65 -3.47 -36.53 7.30
CA THR A 65 -4.43 -35.43 7.48
C THR A 65 -5.23 -35.24 6.19
N ILE A 66 -6.54 -35.07 6.32
CA ILE A 66 -7.45 -34.67 5.23
C ILE A 66 -7.83 -33.21 5.43
N LEU A 67 -7.62 -32.38 4.39
CA LEU A 67 -8.20 -31.04 4.29
C LEU A 67 -9.50 -31.07 3.48
N ARG A 68 -10.36 -30.06 3.69
CA ARG A 68 -11.59 -29.80 2.95
C ARG A 68 -11.41 -28.61 2.03
N ALA A 69 -11.90 -28.72 0.79
CA ALA A 69 -11.94 -27.60 -0.14
C ALA A 69 -13.25 -27.55 -0.93
N ASP A 70 -13.62 -26.34 -1.34
CA ASP A 70 -14.72 -26.09 -2.28
C ASP A 70 -14.12 -25.62 -3.61
N VAL A 71 -14.35 -26.41 -4.66
CA VAL A 71 -13.84 -26.16 -6.02
C VAL A 71 -14.94 -25.58 -6.88
N TYR A 72 -14.73 -24.35 -7.35
CA TYR A 72 -15.57 -23.66 -8.31
C TYR A 72 -14.88 -23.66 -9.67
N ARG A 73 -15.44 -24.34 -10.68
CA ARG A 73 -14.81 -24.46 -12.00
C ARG A 73 -15.82 -24.32 -13.15
N PRO A 74 -15.38 -23.93 -14.36
CA PRO A 74 -16.28 -23.82 -15.50
C PRO A 74 -16.88 -25.19 -15.85
N LYS A 75 -18.18 -25.23 -16.12
CA LYS A 75 -18.86 -26.44 -16.61
C LYS A 75 -18.40 -26.81 -18.02
N ASN A 76 -18.14 -25.80 -18.85
CA ASN A 76 -17.76 -25.90 -20.25
C ASN A 76 -16.33 -25.37 -20.42
N GLY A 77 -15.46 -26.08 -21.15
CA GLY A 77 -14.10 -25.60 -21.45
C GLY A 77 -13.01 -26.67 -21.47
N GLY A 78 -13.25 -27.86 -20.91
CA GLY A 78 -12.23 -28.90 -20.77
C GLY A 78 -11.43 -28.75 -19.47
N LYS A 79 -10.14 -29.11 -19.50
CA LYS A 79 -9.23 -28.94 -18.36
C LYS A 79 -8.81 -27.46 -18.21
N VAL A 80 -8.77 -26.96 -16.99
CA VAL A 80 -8.42 -25.55 -16.67
C VAL A 80 -7.30 -25.45 -15.61
N PRO A 81 -6.60 -24.31 -15.48
CA PRO A 81 -5.72 -24.07 -14.34
C PRO A 81 -6.51 -23.86 -13.05
N ALA A 82 -5.88 -24.18 -11.92
CA ALA A 82 -6.42 -23.92 -10.59
C ALA A 82 -5.77 -22.69 -9.95
N LEU A 83 -6.57 -21.84 -9.32
CA LEU A 83 -6.14 -20.79 -8.41
C LEU A 83 -6.53 -21.23 -6.99
N ILE A 84 -5.55 -21.52 -6.14
CA ILE A 84 -5.78 -21.92 -4.75
C ILE A 84 -5.76 -20.69 -3.85
N ALA A 85 -6.84 -20.55 -3.06
CA ALA A 85 -6.95 -19.65 -1.92
C ALA A 85 -6.72 -20.47 -0.64
N TRP A 86 -5.60 -20.22 0.04
CA TRP A 86 -5.13 -20.97 1.21
C TRP A 86 -5.45 -20.22 2.50
N SER A 87 -6.59 -20.52 3.11
CA SER A 87 -7.22 -19.65 4.12
C SER A 87 -7.63 -20.39 5.40
N PRO A 88 -7.41 -19.83 6.60
CA PRO A 88 -7.93 -20.35 7.84
C PRO A 88 -9.31 -19.77 8.21
N TYR A 89 -9.89 -18.91 7.36
CA TYR A 89 -11.08 -18.10 7.69
C TYR A 89 -12.42 -18.74 7.30
N GLY A 90 -12.40 -19.87 6.59
CA GLY A 90 -13.60 -20.56 6.13
C GLY A 90 -13.92 -20.33 4.65
N LYS A 91 -14.21 -21.42 3.93
CA LYS A 91 -14.66 -21.42 2.54
C LYS A 91 -16.14 -21.07 2.35
N SER A 92 -16.45 -20.49 1.20
CA SER A 92 -17.81 -20.30 0.66
C SER A 92 -18.69 -19.33 1.46
N GLY A 93 -18.08 -18.25 1.97
CA GLY A 93 -18.75 -17.27 2.84
C GLY A 93 -19.19 -17.85 4.18
N GLN A 94 -18.33 -18.66 4.80
CA GLN A 94 -18.37 -19.04 6.22
C GLN A 94 -17.38 -18.18 7.02
N GLY A 95 -17.39 -18.33 8.36
CA GLY A 95 -16.47 -17.64 9.26
C GLY A 95 -16.87 -16.20 9.61
N PHE A 96 -16.05 -15.58 10.45
CA PHE A 96 -16.32 -14.28 11.08
C PHE A 96 -15.85 -13.07 10.23
N LEU A 97 -14.75 -13.22 9.49
CA LEU A 97 -14.16 -12.11 8.74
C LEU A 97 -14.94 -11.80 7.46
N THR A 98 -15.42 -10.56 7.35
CA THR A 98 -16.14 -10.03 6.18
C THR A 98 -15.81 -8.54 6.00
N LEU A 99 -16.07 -8.00 4.80
CA LEU A 99 -15.89 -6.56 4.55
C LEU A 99 -16.85 -5.68 5.36
N ASP A 100 -17.93 -6.24 5.93
CA ASP A 100 -18.89 -5.53 6.78
C ASP A 100 -18.30 -5.14 8.16
N LEU A 101 -17.13 -5.68 8.52
CA LEU A 101 -16.37 -5.25 9.71
C LEU A 101 -15.83 -3.81 9.59
N ILE A 102 -15.77 -3.24 8.38
CA ILE A 102 -15.28 -1.87 8.13
C ILE A 102 -16.43 -0.97 7.66
N PRO A 103 -16.61 0.23 8.24
CA PRO A 103 -17.56 1.23 7.75
C PRO A 103 -17.41 1.50 6.25
N GLY A 104 -18.53 1.50 5.52
CA GLY A 104 -18.55 1.66 4.06
C GLY A 104 -18.02 0.48 3.26
N ARG A 105 -17.76 -0.69 3.88
CA ARG A 105 -17.20 -1.90 3.25
C ARG A 105 -15.96 -1.62 2.38
N VAL A 106 -15.08 -0.72 2.81
CA VAL A 106 -13.92 -0.21 2.04
C VAL A 106 -14.24 0.24 0.60
N GLY A 107 -15.47 0.68 0.32
CA GLY A 107 -15.91 1.06 -1.01
C GLY A 107 -16.21 -0.13 -1.95
N VAL A 108 -16.43 -1.32 -1.40
CA VAL A 108 -16.79 -2.55 -2.13
C VAL A 108 -18.23 -2.96 -1.76
N PRO A 109 -19.25 -2.52 -2.53
CA PRO A 109 -20.64 -2.91 -2.31
C PRO A 109 -20.83 -4.42 -2.34
N GLN A 110 -21.76 -4.95 -1.52
CA GLN A 110 -22.10 -6.38 -1.49
C GLN A 110 -22.45 -6.94 -2.88
N SER A 111 -23.06 -6.12 -3.75
CA SER A 111 -23.43 -6.48 -5.12
C SER A 111 -22.26 -6.62 -6.11
N LYS A 112 -21.02 -6.40 -5.66
CA LYS A 112 -19.79 -6.72 -6.39
C LYS A 112 -19.29 -8.15 -6.16
N LEU A 113 -19.68 -8.80 -5.07
CA LEU A 113 -19.17 -10.11 -4.65
C LEU A 113 -20.27 -11.16 -4.59
N SER A 114 -19.98 -12.40 -4.94
CA SER A 114 -20.97 -13.47 -4.98
C SER A 114 -21.34 -14.05 -3.61
N GLY A 115 -20.54 -13.79 -2.58
CA GLY A 115 -20.67 -14.41 -1.26
C GLY A 115 -20.19 -15.86 -1.22
N TYR A 116 -19.44 -16.30 -2.22
CA TYR A 116 -18.87 -17.65 -2.32
C TYR A 116 -17.33 -17.65 -2.33
N GLU A 117 -16.72 -16.48 -2.40
CA GLU A 117 -15.35 -16.24 -1.97
C GLU A 117 -15.12 -16.73 -0.52
N SER A 118 -13.91 -17.19 -0.23
CA SER A 118 -13.36 -17.09 1.14
C SER A 118 -13.01 -15.63 1.42
N PHE A 119 -12.87 -15.25 2.70
CA PHE A 119 -12.29 -13.95 3.01
C PHE A 119 -10.90 -13.81 2.36
N GLU A 120 -10.63 -12.62 1.78
CA GLU A 120 -9.38 -12.26 1.08
C GLU A 120 -9.05 -13.06 -0.20
N ALA A 121 -9.99 -13.88 -0.70
CA ALA A 121 -9.83 -14.70 -1.91
C ALA A 121 -10.48 -14.06 -3.17
N PRO A 122 -10.07 -14.44 -4.39
CA PRO A 122 -10.75 -14.02 -5.61
C PRO A 122 -12.17 -14.60 -5.74
N ASP A 123 -13.14 -13.80 -6.19
CA ASP A 123 -14.55 -14.22 -6.31
C ASP A 123 -14.72 -15.32 -7.39
N PRO A 124 -15.26 -16.51 -7.03
CA PRO A 124 -15.59 -17.56 -7.98
C PRO A 124 -16.53 -17.15 -9.13
N ALA A 125 -17.48 -16.25 -8.90
CA ALA A 125 -18.45 -15.81 -9.92
C ALA A 125 -17.81 -14.99 -11.06
N GLU A 126 -16.71 -14.31 -10.72
CA GLU A 126 -15.86 -13.55 -11.63
C GLU A 126 -14.86 -14.49 -12.33
N TRP A 127 -14.06 -15.22 -11.55
CA TRP A 127 -12.88 -15.93 -12.07
C TRP A 127 -13.16 -17.22 -12.83
N THR A 128 -14.28 -17.89 -12.56
CA THR A 128 -14.73 -19.01 -13.42
C THR A 128 -15.07 -18.54 -14.83
N SER A 129 -15.60 -17.33 -14.99
CA SER A 129 -15.85 -16.75 -16.33
C SER A 129 -14.55 -16.44 -17.09
N ARG A 130 -13.45 -16.21 -16.37
CA ARG A 130 -12.09 -16.01 -16.89
C ARG A 130 -11.37 -17.33 -17.23
N GLY A 131 -12.06 -18.47 -17.12
CA GLY A 131 -11.54 -19.79 -17.49
C GLY A 131 -10.54 -20.37 -16.49
N TYR A 132 -10.79 -20.16 -15.20
CA TYR A 132 -10.05 -20.72 -14.07
C TYR A 132 -10.95 -21.54 -13.16
N ALA A 133 -10.37 -22.50 -12.44
CA ALA A 133 -10.99 -23.02 -11.23
C ALA A 133 -10.51 -22.21 -10.02
N ILE A 134 -11.41 -21.79 -9.13
CA ILE A 134 -11.08 -21.31 -7.78
C ILE A 134 -11.19 -22.49 -6.81
N VAL A 135 -10.18 -22.68 -5.98
CA VAL A 135 -10.14 -23.72 -4.95
C VAL A 135 -10.00 -23.04 -3.60
N ASN A 136 -11.11 -22.93 -2.87
CA ASN A 136 -11.16 -22.40 -1.51
C ASN A 136 -10.80 -23.53 -0.54
N VAL A 137 -9.61 -23.51 0.07
CA VAL A 137 -9.15 -24.55 1.00
C VAL A 137 -9.33 -24.07 2.44
N ASP A 138 -10.05 -24.84 3.24
CA ASP A 138 -9.98 -24.75 4.70
C ASP A 138 -8.69 -25.48 5.13
N ILE A 139 -7.71 -24.77 5.68
CA ILE A 139 -6.39 -25.36 5.99
C ILE A 139 -6.44 -26.35 7.19
N ARG A 140 -5.29 -26.91 7.60
CA ARG A 140 -5.22 -27.92 8.68
C ARG A 140 -5.98 -27.48 9.94
N GLY A 141 -6.81 -28.36 10.49
CA GLY A 141 -7.60 -28.13 11.72
C GLY A 141 -8.78 -27.16 11.59
N VAL A 142 -8.94 -26.49 10.44
CA VAL A 142 -9.94 -25.44 10.20
C VAL A 142 -11.26 -26.05 9.70
N PHE A 143 -12.39 -25.65 10.29
CA PHE A 143 -13.72 -26.23 10.05
C PHE A 143 -13.72 -27.77 10.12
N ASP A 144 -13.90 -28.48 9.00
CA ASP A 144 -13.92 -29.95 8.91
C ASP A 144 -12.61 -30.54 8.35
N SER A 145 -11.59 -29.72 8.15
CA SER A 145 -10.22 -30.17 7.94
C SER A 145 -9.64 -30.72 9.25
N THR A 146 -9.01 -31.88 9.15
CA THR A 146 -8.48 -32.62 10.30
C THR A 146 -7.15 -32.03 10.82
N GLY A 147 -6.75 -32.44 12.03
CA GLY A 147 -5.52 -31.99 12.68
C GLY A 147 -5.71 -30.72 13.54
N ASP A 148 -4.61 -30.01 13.76
CA ASP A 148 -4.53 -28.79 14.58
C ASP A 148 -4.12 -27.59 13.71
N ILE A 149 -4.69 -26.41 13.98
CA ILE A 149 -4.44 -25.20 13.19
C ILE A 149 -3.01 -24.71 13.41
N ARG A 150 -2.23 -24.62 12.33
CA ARG A 150 -0.84 -24.16 12.34
C ARG A 150 -0.71 -22.76 11.74
N TRP A 151 0.16 -21.95 12.34
CA TRP A 151 0.28 -20.52 12.08
C TRP A 151 1.55 -20.24 11.27
N PHE A 152 1.48 -20.32 9.93
CA PHE A 152 2.62 -20.12 9.02
C PHE A 152 3.80 -21.10 9.25
N GLY A 153 4.88 -20.90 8.49
CA GLY A 153 6.15 -21.62 8.64
C GLY A 153 6.26 -22.90 7.82
N THR A 154 7.27 -23.73 8.09
CA THR A 154 7.62 -24.86 7.22
C THR A 154 6.54 -25.94 7.19
N SER A 155 5.75 -26.13 8.26
CA SER A 155 4.63 -27.08 8.21
C SER A 155 3.53 -26.64 7.24
N ASP A 156 3.14 -25.36 7.30
CA ASP A 156 2.07 -24.80 6.47
C ASP A 156 2.48 -24.77 4.99
N GLY A 157 3.76 -24.45 4.73
CA GLY A 157 4.37 -24.59 3.40
C GLY A 157 4.31 -26.02 2.83
N ARG A 158 4.46 -27.05 3.66
CA ARG A 158 4.40 -28.46 3.26
C ARG A 158 2.99 -28.97 3.04
N ASP A 159 2.05 -28.52 3.86
CA ASP A 159 0.64 -28.84 3.69
C ASP A 159 0.12 -28.24 2.37
N GLY A 160 0.53 -27.01 2.04
CA GLY A 160 0.24 -26.38 0.75
C GLY A 160 0.95 -27.04 -0.44
N TYR A 161 2.16 -27.58 -0.27
CA TYR A 161 2.83 -28.39 -1.29
C TYR A 161 1.96 -29.62 -1.65
N ASP A 162 1.52 -30.38 -0.64
CA ASP A 162 0.71 -31.59 -0.85
C ASP A 162 -0.63 -31.25 -1.51
N ALA A 163 -1.25 -30.14 -1.11
CA ALA A 163 -2.48 -29.66 -1.73
C ALA A 163 -2.32 -29.25 -3.20
N ILE A 164 -1.24 -28.55 -3.56
CA ILE A 164 -0.94 -28.19 -4.96
C ILE A 164 -0.76 -29.45 -5.81
N GLU A 165 0.06 -30.39 -5.35
CA GLU A 165 0.35 -31.61 -6.09
C GLU A 165 -0.90 -32.51 -6.22
N HIS A 166 -1.77 -32.57 -5.20
CA HIS A 166 -3.05 -33.26 -5.28
C HIS A 166 -4.01 -32.60 -6.28
N ILE A 167 -4.27 -31.29 -6.14
CA ILE A 167 -5.18 -30.54 -7.01
C ILE A 167 -4.74 -30.63 -8.48
N ALA A 168 -3.43 -30.64 -8.75
CA ALA A 168 -2.87 -30.78 -10.09
C ALA A 168 -3.22 -32.10 -10.79
N GLN A 169 -3.48 -33.18 -10.05
CA GLN A 169 -3.86 -34.49 -10.61
C GLN A 169 -5.37 -34.66 -10.86
N LEU A 170 -6.22 -33.74 -10.40
CA LEU A 170 -7.67 -33.86 -10.57
C LEU A 170 -8.07 -33.81 -12.07
N ASP A 171 -9.09 -34.58 -12.44
CA ASP A 171 -9.48 -34.78 -13.85
C ASP A 171 -9.85 -33.47 -14.58
N TRP A 172 -10.31 -32.45 -13.86
CA TRP A 172 -10.59 -31.13 -14.43
C TRP A 172 -9.37 -30.19 -14.47
N CYS A 173 -8.27 -30.49 -13.78
CA CYS A 173 -7.08 -29.64 -13.75
C CYS A 173 -6.18 -29.89 -14.98
N VAL A 174 -5.55 -28.84 -15.49
CA VAL A 174 -4.56 -28.90 -16.59
C VAL A 174 -3.13 -29.22 -16.10
N GLY A 175 -2.95 -29.55 -14.81
CA GLY A 175 -1.62 -29.72 -14.20
C GLY A 175 -0.87 -28.40 -14.00
N LYS A 176 -1.61 -27.28 -13.88
CA LYS A 176 -1.09 -25.95 -13.56
C LYS A 176 -1.91 -25.32 -12.45
N VAL A 177 -1.22 -24.98 -11.37
CA VAL A 177 -1.78 -24.38 -10.17
C VAL A 177 -1.08 -23.05 -9.91
N ALA A 178 -1.79 -22.04 -9.44
CA ALA A 178 -1.21 -20.81 -8.90
C ALA A 178 -1.80 -20.52 -7.52
N LEU A 179 -1.04 -19.80 -6.69
CA LEU A 179 -1.52 -19.29 -5.40
C LEU A 179 -1.93 -17.82 -5.56
N VAL A 180 -3.01 -17.42 -4.90
CA VAL A 180 -3.54 -16.05 -4.95
C VAL A 180 -4.39 -15.73 -3.72
N GLY A 181 -4.32 -14.47 -3.28
CA GLY A 181 -5.10 -13.93 -2.16
C GLY A 181 -4.29 -12.92 -1.37
N ASN A 182 -4.94 -12.27 -0.40
CA ASN A 182 -4.39 -11.21 0.44
C ASN A 182 -4.07 -11.69 1.88
N SER A 183 -3.29 -10.92 2.64
CA SER A 183 -2.99 -11.12 4.07
C SER A 183 -2.44 -12.53 4.36
N TRP A 184 -3.21 -13.41 5.01
CA TRP A 184 -2.79 -14.79 5.29
C TRP A 184 -2.66 -15.61 4.00
N LEU A 185 -3.58 -15.42 3.05
CA LEU A 185 -3.56 -16.08 1.75
C LEU A 185 -2.39 -15.58 0.87
N ALA A 186 -1.75 -14.47 1.22
CA ALA A 186 -0.50 -13.99 0.62
C ALA A 186 0.75 -14.47 1.36
N ALA A 187 0.74 -14.35 2.70
CA ALA A 187 1.87 -14.70 3.57
C ALA A 187 2.27 -16.17 3.45
N THR A 188 1.29 -17.06 3.32
CA THR A 188 1.52 -18.50 3.15
C THR A 188 2.15 -18.84 1.81
N GLN A 189 1.90 -18.07 0.74
CA GLN A 189 2.48 -18.32 -0.58
C GLN A 189 4.01 -18.28 -0.55
N TRP A 190 4.60 -17.40 0.27
CA TRP A 190 6.04 -17.34 0.47
C TRP A 190 6.61 -18.63 1.07
N SER A 191 5.86 -19.30 1.94
CA SER A 191 6.27 -20.55 2.58
C SER A 191 6.01 -21.76 1.67
N ILE A 192 4.85 -21.81 1.00
CA ILE A 192 4.47 -22.91 0.10
C ILE A 192 5.36 -22.93 -1.15
N ALA A 193 5.62 -21.78 -1.78
CA ALA A 193 6.48 -21.72 -2.95
C ALA A 193 7.97 -21.99 -2.65
N ALA A 194 8.40 -21.81 -1.39
CA ALA A 194 9.75 -22.12 -0.94
C ALA A 194 10.02 -23.64 -0.83
N GLU A 195 8.98 -24.47 -0.64
CA GLU A 195 9.08 -25.94 -0.74
C GLU A 195 9.04 -26.43 -2.20
N GLN A 196 8.90 -25.52 -3.19
CA GLN A 196 8.99 -25.75 -4.65
C GLN A 196 8.08 -26.88 -5.23
N PRO A 197 6.73 -26.77 -5.12
CA PRO A 197 5.81 -27.76 -5.69
C PRO A 197 5.92 -27.83 -7.23
N PRO A 198 6.19 -28.99 -7.86
CA PRO A 198 6.36 -29.14 -9.30
C PRO A 198 5.24 -28.58 -10.20
N HIS A 199 3.98 -28.59 -9.74
CA HIS A 199 2.83 -28.10 -10.51
C HIS A 199 2.47 -26.63 -10.23
N LEU A 200 3.18 -25.97 -9.30
CA LEU A 200 3.05 -24.53 -9.07
C LEU A 200 3.65 -23.75 -10.25
N ALA A 201 2.80 -22.96 -10.92
CA ALA A 201 3.14 -22.22 -12.12
C ALA A 201 3.59 -20.78 -11.81
N CYS A 202 2.95 -20.13 -10.85
CA CYS A 202 3.26 -18.79 -10.36
C CYS A 202 2.57 -18.51 -9.01
N ILE A 203 2.96 -17.41 -8.36
CA ILE A 203 2.33 -16.90 -7.13
C ILE A 203 1.88 -15.45 -7.28
N ALA A 204 0.81 -15.08 -6.61
CA ALA A 204 0.31 -13.71 -6.53
C ALA A 204 0.00 -13.34 -5.06
N PRO A 205 1.04 -13.04 -4.25
CA PRO A 205 0.87 -12.56 -2.89
C PRO A 205 0.37 -11.11 -2.90
N LEU A 206 -0.93 -10.92 -2.65
CA LEU A 206 -1.61 -9.65 -2.76
C LEU A 206 -1.55 -8.88 -1.44
N GLU A 207 -0.38 -8.36 -1.07
CA GLU A 207 0.01 -7.93 0.29
C GLU A 207 0.10 -9.07 1.32
N GLY A 208 1.28 -9.36 1.87
CA GLY A 208 1.43 -10.43 2.87
C GLY A 208 2.75 -10.41 3.65
N VAL A 209 2.68 -10.79 4.94
CA VAL A 209 3.85 -10.86 5.84
C VAL A 209 4.81 -12.02 5.49
N SER A 210 6.09 -11.87 5.80
CA SER A 210 7.16 -12.80 5.38
C SER A 210 8.20 -13.15 6.48
N ASP A 211 8.28 -12.37 7.56
CA ASP A 211 8.94 -12.68 8.86
C ASP A 211 7.94 -12.31 9.96
N PHE A 212 7.10 -13.27 10.36
CA PHE A 212 5.96 -13.01 11.24
C PHE A 212 6.35 -12.34 12.57
N TYR A 213 7.53 -12.67 13.10
CA TYR A 213 8.06 -12.05 14.31
C TYR A 213 8.52 -10.60 14.06
N ARG A 214 9.43 -10.36 13.10
CA ARG A 214 10.06 -9.03 12.93
C ARG A 214 9.16 -8.00 12.26
N GLU A 215 8.25 -8.45 11.39
CA GLU A 215 7.48 -7.56 10.52
C GLU A 215 6.17 -7.13 11.19
N THR A 216 5.58 -7.95 12.08
CA THR A 216 4.30 -7.62 12.74
C THR A 216 4.25 -7.97 14.23
N LEU A 217 4.42 -9.23 14.64
CA LEU A 217 4.12 -9.68 16.01
C LEU A 217 5.02 -9.04 17.08
N CYS A 218 6.29 -8.81 16.75
CA CYS A 218 7.32 -8.26 17.64
C CYS A 218 8.19 -7.23 16.92
N ARG A 219 7.55 -6.33 16.17
CA ARG A 219 8.24 -5.29 15.39
C ARG A 219 9.18 -4.50 16.32
N GLY A 220 10.48 -4.48 15.99
CA GLY A 220 11.49 -3.80 16.81
C GLY A 220 11.71 -4.41 18.21
N GLY A 221 11.26 -5.64 18.49
CA GLY A 221 11.33 -6.26 19.82
C GLY A 221 10.19 -5.86 20.77
N VAL A 222 9.16 -5.17 20.27
CA VAL A 222 7.98 -4.77 21.05
C VAL A 222 6.78 -5.64 20.64
N PRO A 223 6.22 -6.46 21.54
CA PRO A 223 5.03 -7.28 21.27
C PRO A 223 3.80 -6.49 20.84
N TYR A 224 3.19 -6.85 19.71
CA TYR A 224 1.89 -6.38 19.25
C TYR A 224 0.85 -7.50 19.32
N THR A 225 0.39 -7.80 20.53
CA THR A 225 -0.61 -8.85 20.78
C THR A 225 -2.07 -8.54 20.38
N PRO A 226 -2.59 -7.29 20.32
CA PRO A 226 -4.03 -7.06 20.16
C PRO A 226 -4.66 -7.69 18.91
N PHE A 227 -4.07 -7.50 17.72
CA PHE A 227 -4.62 -8.04 16.47
C PHE A 227 -4.51 -9.57 16.41
N TRP A 228 -3.33 -10.12 16.73
CA TRP A 228 -3.08 -11.55 16.62
C TRP A 228 -3.83 -12.37 17.68
N GLY A 229 -3.95 -11.84 18.90
CA GLY A 229 -4.80 -12.41 19.93
C GLY A 229 -6.29 -12.36 19.56
N PHE A 230 -6.76 -11.26 18.97
CA PHE A 230 -8.12 -11.16 18.42
C PHE A 230 -8.37 -12.19 17.32
N LEU A 231 -7.48 -12.29 16.33
CA LEU A 231 -7.59 -13.23 15.21
C LEU A 231 -7.72 -14.68 15.69
N GLY A 232 -6.81 -15.13 16.56
CA GLY A 232 -6.84 -16.49 17.10
C GLY A 232 -8.06 -16.82 17.97
N SER A 233 -8.64 -15.82 18.65
CA SER A 233 -9.79 -16.03 19.55
C SER A 233 -11.16 -15.85 18.89
N HIS A 234 -11.25 -15.15 17.75
CA HIS A 234 -12.54 -14.80 17.11
C HIS A 234 -12.68 -15.26 15.65
N ALA A 235 -11.58 -15.48 14.91
CA ALA A 235 -11.63 -15.75 13.47
C ALA A 235 -11.24 -17.19 13.07
N LEU A 236 -10.51 -17.92 13.92
CA LEU A 236 -9.97 -19.24 13.58
C LEU A 236 -10.85 -20.36 14.17
N PHE A 237 -11.74 -20.92 13.33
CA PHE A 237 -12.72 -21.94 13.74
C PHE A 237 -12.24 -23.36 13.44
N GLY A 238 -12.38 -24.28 14.39
CA GLY A 238 -11.86 -25.64 14.25
C GLY A 238 -12.41 -26.65 15.26
N ARG A 239 -11.95 -27.91 15.15
CA ARG A 239 -12.45 -29.04 15.96
C ARG A 239 -11.51 -29.55 17.05
N ASN A 240 -10.22 -29.25 16.99
CA ASN A 240 -9.23 -29.78 17.93
C ASN A 240 -8.46 -28.63 18.62
N GLN A 241 -7.21 -28.36 18.27
CA GLN A 241 -6.42 -27.25 18.81
C GLN A 241 -5.92 -26.30 17.70
N GLN A 242 -5.35 -25.17 18.11
CA GLN A 242 -4.52 -24.28 17.30
C GLN A 242 -3.17 -24.00 17.99
N GLU A 243 -2.16 -23.54 17.26
CA GLU A 243 -0.94 -22.96 17.86
C GLU A 243 -1.28 -21.77 18.76
N ASP A 244 -0.88 -21.84 20.04
CA ASP A 244 -1.03 -20.73 20.97
C ASP A 244 0.11 -19.71 20.76
N VAL A 245 -0.02 -18.89 19.72
CA VAL A 245 0.99 -17.89 19.36
C VAL A 245 1.22 -16.86 20.48
N MET A 246 0.21 -16.58 21.30
CA MET A 246 0.34 -15.65 22.44
C MET A 246 1.11 -16.31 23.58
N GLY A 247 0.74 -17.52 24.00
CA GLY A 247 1.48 -18.30 24.99
C GLY A 247 2.92 -18.60 24.55
N MET A 248 3.15 -18.88 23.26
CA MET A 248 4.49 -19.05 22.70
C MET A 248 5.33 -17.78 22.81
N LEU A 249 4.72 -16.59 22.75
CA LEU A 249 5.41 -15.32 22.91
C LEU A 249 5.68 -14.98 24.38
N ASP A 250 4.74 -15.29 25.28
CA ASP A 250 4.94 -15.15 26.73
C ASP A 250 6.03 -16.09 27.24
N GLN A 251 6.12 -17.33 26.72
CA GLN A 251 7.15 -18.29 27.07
C GLN A 251 8.49 -18.04 26.36
N TYR A 252 8.47 -17.55 25.12
CA TYR A 252 9.66 -17.31 24.30
C TYR A 252 9.62 -15.92 23.63
N PRO A 253 9.84 -14.82 24.38
CA PRO A 253 9.78 -13.46 23.84
C PRO A 253 10.91 -13.12 22.86
N LEU A 254 11.97 -13.93 22.81
CA LEU A 254 13.17 -13.73 22.00
C LEU A 254 13.25 -14.69 20.80
N MET A 255 13.93 -14.25 19.75
CA MET A 255 14.16 -14.97 18.50
C MET A 255 14.86 -16.32 18.73
N ASN A 256 14.09 -17.39 18.62
CA ASN A 256 14.50 -18.79 18.73
C ASN A 256 14.18 -19.55 17.44
N ASP A 257 14.38 -20.87 17.40
CA ASP A 257 14.16 -21.67 16.18
C ASP A 257 12.69 -21.79 15.78
N TYR A 258 11.75 -21.68 16.73
CA TYR A 258 10.31 -21.54 16.44
C TYR A 258 10.01 -20.24 15.66
N TRP A 259 10.50 -19.09 16.12
CA TRP A 259 10.30 -17.82 15.40
C TRP A 259 11.06 -17.75 14.08
N LYS A 260 12.20 -18.45 13.95
CA LYS A 260 12.92 -18.60 12.67
C LYS A 260 12.12 -19.44 11.65
N ASP A 261 11.37 -20.45 12.10
CA ASP A 261 10.48 -21.21 11.19
C ASP A 261 9.36 -20.32 10.62
N LYS A 262 8.84 -19.38 11.41
CA LYS A 262 7.82 -18.41 10.97
C LYS A 262 8.37 -17.29 10.05
N ARG A 263 9.60 -17.43 9.53
CA ARG A 263 10.18 -16.60 8.46
C ARG A 263 10.29 -17.41 7.17
N ALA A 264 9.57 -16.96 6.14
CA ALA A 264 9.59 -17.61 4.84
C ALA A 264 10.97 -17.54 4.15
N LYS A 265 11.38 -18.68 3.58
CA LYS A 265 12.66 -18.91 2.88
C LYS A 265 12.53 -18.51 1.42
N ILE A 266 12.21 -17.24 1.18
CA ILE A 266 11.91 -16.64 -0.13
C ILE A 266 13.06 -16.84 -1.14
N GLU A 267 14.30 -16.95 -0.65
CA GLU A 267 15.49 -17.31 -1.43
C GLU A 267 15.39 -18.66 -2.16
N ASN A 268 14.46 -19.54 -1.77
CA ASN A 268 14.18 -20.82 -2.44
C ASN A 268 13.14 -20.72 -3.55
N ILE A 269 12.43 -19.60 -3.71
CA ILE A 269 11.33 -19.48 -4.67
C ILE A 269 11.88 -19.37 -6.10
N LYS A 270 11.32 -20.17 -7.01
CA LYS A 270 11.73 -20.26 -8.43
C LYS A 270 10.62 -19.91 -9.42
N VAL A 271 9.39 -19.76 -8.93
CA VAL A 271 8.21 -19.51 -9.76
C VAL A 271 7.95 -18.01 -9.89
N PRO A 272 7.47 -17.54 -11.06
CA PRO A 272 7.11 -16.14 -11.26
C PRO A 272 6.17 -15.61 -10.18
N ALA A 273 6.41 -14.37 -9.75
CA ALA A 273 5.67 -13.75 -8.65
C ALA A 273 5.12 -12.37 -9.05
N TYR A 274 3.84 -12.12 -8.79
CA TYR A 274 3.26 -10.78 -8.86
C TYR A 274 2.85 -10.31 -7.46
N VAL A 275 3.63 -9.39 -6.91
CA VAL A 275 3.53 -8.87 -5.55
C VAL A 275 2.76 -7.56 -5.55
N LEU A 276 1.78 -7.42 -4.65
CA LEU A 276 1.15 -6.13 -4.34
C LEU A 276 1.61 -5.63 -2.97
N ALA A 277 1.58 -4.31 -2.79
CA ALA A 277 1.70 -3.64 -1.50
C ALA A 277 0.86 -2.34 -1.47
N SER A 278 0.49 -1.90 -0.29
CA SER A 278 0.07 -0.53 0.02
C SER A 278 1.03 0.09 1.03
N TYR A 279 0.76 1.34 1.42
CA TYR A 279 1.39 1.97 2.58
C TYR A 279 0.51 1.86 3.83
N SER A 280 -0.76 1.52 3.66
CA SER A 280 -1.81 1.61 4.67
C SER A 280 -1.96 0.37 5.53
N SER A 281 -1.56 -0.83 5.07
CA SER A 281 -1.67 -2.04 5.89
C SER A 281 -0.74 -1.96 7.10
N GLY A 282 -1.32 -2.03 8.31
CA GLY A 282 -0.59 -2.06 9.58
C GLY A 282 0.10 -3.40 9.87
N LEU A 283 0.01 -4.35 8.93
CA LEU A 283 0.39 -5.75 9.12
C LEU A 283 1.34 -6.25 8.03
N HIS A 284 1.12 -5.85 6.77
CA HIS A 284 1.71 -6.53 5.61
C HIS A 284 2.75 -5.71 4.85
N THR A 285 2.64 -4.37 4.84
CA THR A 285 3.47 -3.42 4.08
C THR A 285 4.93 -3.87 3.89
N ILE A 286 5.68 -4.00 4.99
CA ILE A 286 7.12 -4.35 4.95
C ILE A 286 7.40 -5.76 4.42
N GLY A 287 6.51 -6.74 4.69
CA GLY A 287 6.66 -8.12 4.24
C GLY A 287 6.45 -8.26 2.74
N SER A 288 5.53 -7.48 2.17
CA SER A 288 5.32 -7.39 0.72
C SER A 288 6.58 -6.87 0.00
N PHE A 289 7.15 -5.76 0.48
CA PHE A 289 8.38 -5.20 -0.11
C PHE A 289 9.59 -6.12 0.09
N ARG A 290 9.78 -6.71 1.29
CA ARG A 290 10.86 -7.67 1.54
C ARG A 290 10.68 -8.94 0.69
N GLY A 291 9.46 -9.43 0.52
CA GLY A 291 9.12 -10.54 -0.36
C GLY A 291 9.54 -10.28 -1.80
N PHE A 292 9.29 -9.08 -2.33
CA PHE A 292 9.83 -8.69 -3.63
C PHE A 292 11.37 -8.61 -3.64
N GLU A 293 12.01 -7.98 -2.65
CA GLU A 293 13.47 -7.84 -2.62
C GLU A 293 14.20 -9.19 -2.55
N ASP A 294 13.79 -10.08 -1.65
CA ASP A 294 14.47 -11.35 -1.34
C ASP A 294 14.29 -12.41 -2.46
N LEU A 295 13.35 -12.22 -3.39
CA LEU A 295 13.14 -13.14 -4.53
C LEU A 295 14.39 -13.21 -5.45
N PRO A 296 14.95 -14.40 -5.71
CA PRO A 296 16.28 -14.57 -6.32
C PRO A 296 16.32 -14.38 -7.85
N HIS A 297 15.22 -13.99 -8.49
CA HIS A 297 15.08 -13.95 -9.95
C HIS A 297 14.30 -12.73 -10.44
N GLN A 298 14.49 -12.37 -11.72
CA GLN A 298 13.86 -11.21 -12.37
C GLN A 298 12.44 -11.45 -12.90
N ASN A 299 11.91 -12.69 -12.80
CA ASN A 299 10.50 -13.01 -13.08
C ASN A 299 9.60 -12.58 -11.90
N LYS A 300 9.75 -11.33 -11.46
CA LYS A 300 9.00 -10.73 -10.36
C LYS A 300 8.48 -9.35 -10.77
N TRP A 301 7.28 -9.03 -10.31
CA TRP A 301 6.66 -7.72 -10.47
C TRP A 301 6.15 -7.20 -9.13
N LEU A 302 6.28 -5.89 -8.91
CA LEU A 302 5.74 -5.17 -7.76
C LEU A 302 4.79 -4.08 -8.23
N ARG A 303 3.55 -4.08 -7.75
CA ARG A 303 2.63 -2.94 -7.86
C ARG A 303 2.30 -2.40 -6.48
N VAL A 304 2.56 -1.12 -6.25
CA VAL A 304 2.16 -0.43 -5.02
C VAL A 304 0.96 0.45 -5.31
N HIS A 305 -0.20 0.11 -4.74
CA HIS A 305 -1.45 0.86 -4.90
C HIS A 305 -1.60 1.93 -3.81
N PRO A 306 -2.36 3.01 -4.07
CA PRO A 306 -2.55 4.10 -3.11
C PRO A 306 -3.71 3.84 -2.13
N THR A 307 -4.47 2.75 -2.34
CA THR A 307 -5.66 2.39 -1.54
C THR A 307 -5.36 1.29 -0.52
N PHE A 308 -6.33 1.02 0.36
CA PHE A 308 -6.32 -0.16 1.21
C PHE A 308 -6.49 -1.46 0.39
N GLU A 309 -6.00 -2.58 0.93
CA GLU A 309 -5.83 -3.87 0.24
C GLU A 309 -7.12 -4.48 -0.31
N TRP A 310 -8.15 -4.65 0.53
CA TRP A 310 -9.43 -5.24 0.10
C TRP A 310 -10.19 -4.38 -0.92
N HIS A 311 -9.89 -3.09 -1.04
CA HIS A 311 -10.45 -2.26 -2.10
C HIS A 311 -9.81 -2.57 -3.46
N ASP A 312 -8.48 -2.66 -3.51
CA ASP A 312 -7.73 -2.95 -4.75
C ASP A 312 -8.04 -4.36 -5.30
N LEU A 313 -8.12 -5.34 -4.39
CA LEU A 313 -8.40 -6.75 -4.66
C LEU A 313 -9.63 -6.99 -5.56
N TYR A 314 -10.74 -6.27 -5.30
CA TYR A 314 -12.02 -6.52 -5.95
C TYR A 314 -12.34 -5.55 -7.11
N LYS A 315 -11.39 -4.71 -7.55
CA LYS A 315 -11.61 -3.84 -8.71
C LYS A 315 -11.53 -4.62 -10.03
N LEU A 316 -12.34 -4.23 -11.02
CA LEU A 316 -12.41 -4.92 -12.31
C LEU A 316 -11.10 -4.78 -13.10
N GLU A 317 -10.51 -3.59 -13.08
CA GLU A 317 -9.22 -3.30 -13.71
C GLU A 317 -8.07 -4.10 -13.08
N MET A 318 -8.12 -4.38 -11.78
CA MET A 318 -7.10 -5.15 -11.06
C MET A 318 -7.25 -6.65 -11.30
N ASN A 319 -8.49 -7.17 -11.37
CA ASN A 319 -8.79 -8.54 -11.80
C ASN A 319 -8.42 -8.77 -13.29
N ASN A 320 -8.65 -7.79 -14.17
CA ASN A 320 -8.18 -7.81 -15.55
C ASN A 320 -6.64 -7.91 -15.64
N GLU A 321 -5.92 -7.17 -14.80
CA GLU A 321 -4.46 -7.19 -14.79
C GLU A 321 -3.90 -8.51 -14.23
N LEU A 322 -4.48 -9.02 -13.14
CA LEU A 322 -4.16 -10.34 -12.59
C LEU A 322 -4.40 -11.46 -13.61
N GLN A 323 -5.46 -11.35 -14.43
CA GLN A 323 -5.69 -12.33 -15.49
C GLN A 323 -4.54 -12.34 -16.50
N LEU A 324 -3.94 -11.19 -16.86
CA LEU A 324 -2.81 -11.18 -17.80
C LEU A 324 -1.60 -11.96 -17.25
N PHE A 325 -1.31 -11.82 -15.95
CA PHE A 325 -0.27 -12.59 -15.27
C PHE A 325 -0.57 -14.10 -15.28
N PHE A 326 -1.77 -14.51 -14.84
CA PHE A 326 -2.12 -15.93 -14.80
C PHE A 326 -2.25 -16.54 -16.21
N ASP A 327 -2.81 -15.83 -17.19
CA ASP A 327 -2.97 -16.34 -18.56
C ASP A 327 -1.60 -16.58 -19.22
N HIS A 328 -0.60 -15.75 -18.89
CA HIS A 328 0.78 -15.96 -19.32
C HIS A 328 1.38 -17.24 -18.70
N PHE A 329 1.43 -17.34 -17.37
CA PHE A 329 2.18 -18.42 -16.70
C PHE A 329 1.44 -19.75 -16.54
N THR A 330 0.10 -19.74 -16.49
CA THR A 330 -0.71 -20.96 -16.29
C THR A 330 -1.29 -21.52 -17.59
N LYS A 331 -1.58 -20.66 -18.58
CA LYS A 331 -2.14 -21.04 -19.89
C LYS A 331 -1.14 -20.91 -21.06
N GLY A 332 0.03 -20.30 -20.83
CA GLY A 332 1.05 -20.07 -21.87
C GLY A 332 0.69 -19.00 -22.91
N ILE A 333 -0.34 -18.19 -22.65
CA ILE A 333 -0.89 -17.24 -23.61
C ILE A 333 0.11 -16.10 -23.85
N GLN A 334 0.48 -15.92 -25.11
CA GLN A 334 1.38 -14.85 -25.55
C GLN A 334 0.64 -13.51 -25.57
N ASN A 335 0.49 -12.93 -24.39
CA ASN A 335 -0.03 -11.60 -24.13
C ASN A 335 1.11 -10.60 -23.81
N SER A 336 0.79 -9.34 -23.61
CA SER A 336 1.77 -8.28 -23.32
C SER A 336 2.32 -8.28 -21.89
N TRP A 337 2.14 -9.33 -21.07
CA TRP A 337 2.53 -9.29 -19.65
C TRP A 337 4.01 -8.97 -19.42
N GLU A 338 4.92 -9.51 -20.23
CA GLU A 338 6.36 -9.23 -20.12
C GLU A 338 6.75 -7.77 -20.43
N GLN A 339 5.81 -6.98 -20.98
CA GLN A 339 5.95 -5.53 -21.21
C GLN A 339 5.52 -4.70 -19.98
N THR A 340 4.84 -5.31 -19.00
CA THR A 340 4.50 -4.67 -17.73
C THR A 340 5.78 -4.28 -16.98
N PRO A 341 5.96 -3.00 -16.58
CA PRO A 341 7.15 -2.58 -15.82
C PRO A 341 7.30 -3.38 -14.52
N ARG A 342 8.54 -3.82 -14.23
CA ARG A 342 8.85 -4.70 -13.08
C ARG A 342 8.45 -4.07 -11.75
N VAL A 343 8.55 -2.75 -11.63
CA VAL A 343 8.10 -2.02 -10.44
C VAL A 343 7.19 -0.86 -10.88
N ARG A 344 6.02 -0.74 -10.25
CA ARG A 344 5.08 0.38 -10.41
C ARG A 344 4.67 0.90 -9.05
N ILE A 345 4.91 2.17 -8.80
CA ILE A 345 4.66 2.81 -7.49
C ILE A 345 3.60 3.90 -7.65
N SER A 346 2.54 3.86 -6.85
CA SER A 346 1.60 4.97 -6.72
C SER A 346 2.01 5.87 -5.54
N THR A 347 1.79 7.19 -5.61
CA THR A 347 2.24 8.14 -4.57
C THR A 347 1.10 9.00 -4.03
N LEU A 348 1.01 9.06 -2.71
CA LEU A 348 -0.05 9.73 -1.96
C LEU A 348 0.18 11.24 -1.87
N HIS A 349 -0.89 12.01 -2.13
CA HIS A 349 -0.91 13.46 -1.95
C HIS A 349 -1.47 13.91 -0.59
N PHE A 350 -2.22 13.04 0.11
CA PHE A 350 -3.01 13.32 1.32
C PHE A 350 -4.14 14.34 1.06
N ASN A 351 -5.40 13.91 1.23
CA ASN A 351 -6.61 14.69 0.92
C ASN A 351 -6.72 15.23 -0.53
N LYS A 352 -6.03 14.59 -1.48
CA LYS A 352 -6.14 14.81 -2.93
C LYS A 352 -5.94 13.45 -3.62
N GLU A 353 -6.33 13.36 -4.90
CA GLU A 353 -6.10 12.17 -5.73
C GLU A 353 -4.60 11.79 -5.77
N PRO A 354 -4.28 10.49 -5.75
CA PRO A 354 -2.91 9.99 -5.85
C PRO A 354 -2.39 10.02 -7.30
N GLU A 355 -1.07 10.05 -7.47
CA GLU A 355 -0.45 9.70 -8.75
C GLU A 355 -0.27 8.18 -8.83
N LEU A 356 -0.59 7.58 -9.98
CA LEU A 356 -0.70 6.13 -10.15
C LEU A 356 0.47 5.56 -10.98
N ASN A 357 0.97 4.39 -10.56
CA ASN A 357 1.82 3.52 -11.38
C ASN A 357 3.08 4.17 -12.01
N HIS A 358 3.79 5.03 -11.27
CA HIS A 358 5.13 5.49 -11.67
C HIS A 358 6.04 4.28 -11.90
N ALA A 359 6.57 4.13 -13.12
CA ALA A 359 7.31 2.94 -13.54
C ALA A 359 8.79 3.03 -13.18
N PHE A 360 9.34 1.97 -12.59
CA PHE A 360 10.75 1.81 -12.26
C PHE A 360 11.27 0.44 -12.68
N ASN A 361 12.59 0.35 -12.89
CA ASN A 361 13.24 -0.88 -13.35
C ASN A 361 13.40 -1.94 -12.25
N ASP A 362 13.58 -1.53 -10.99
CA ASP A 362 13.81 -2.42 -9.85
C ASP A 362 13.44 -1.70 -8.53
N TRP A 363 13.44 -2.45 -7.41
CA TRP A 363 13.20 -1.95 -6.06
C TRP A 363 14.28 -2.46 -5.07
N PRO A 364 14.86 -1.61 -4.20
CA PRO A 364 14.63 -0.17 -4.06
C PRO A 364 14.99 0.62 -5.33
N ILE A 365 14.35 1.77 -5.53
CA ILE A 365 14.49 2.59 -6.74
C ILE A 365 15.97 2.95 -6.96
N PRO A 366 16.65 2.47 -8.03
CA PRO A 366 18.11 2.55 -8.16
C PRO A 366 18.70 3.97 -8.17
N ASN A 367 17.88 4.98 -8.50
CA ASN A 367 18.28 6.39 -8.58
C ASN A 367 17.79 7.24 -7.38
N ALA A 368 17.12 6.65 -6.38
CA ALA A 368 16.69 7.37 -5.19
C ALA A 368 17.90 7.78 -4.34
N ARG A 369 17.96 9.04 -3.90
CA ARG A 369 19.11 9.56 -3.14
C ARG A 369 18.75 9.68 -1.65
N PRO A 370 19.58 9.16 -0.74
CA PRO A 370 19.39 9.41 0.69
C PRO A 370 19.79 10.86 1.00
N GLN A 371 18.80 11.68 1.33
CA GLN A 371 19.03 12.98 1.95
C GLN A 371 19.14 12.80 3.46
N LEU A 372 20.20 13.37 4.04
CA LEU A 372 20.42 13.36 5.48
C LEU A 372 19.83 14.64 6.07
N LEU A 373 18.97 14.48 7.08
CA LEU A 373 18.34 15.57 7.82
C LEU A 373 18.72 15.45 9.30
N TYR A 374 19.29 16.53 9.85
CA TYR A 374 19.81 16.59 11.20
C TYR A 374 18.79 17.20 12.17
N LEU A 375 18.46 16.44 13.21
CA LEU A 375 17.53 16.86 14.27
C LEU A 375 18.13 18.03 15.05
N SER A 376 17.38 19.12 15.21
CA SER A 376 17.86 20.36 15.82
C SER A 376 17.01 20.79 17.02
N ALA A 377 17.66 21.48 17.96
CA ALA A 377 17.11 21.80 19.30
C ALA A 377 15.88 22.72 19.30
N ASP A 378 15.59 23.38 18.18
CA ASP A 378 14.48 24.27 17.93
C ASP A 378 13.26 23.57 17.29
N GLY A 379 13.32 22.25 17.09
CA GLY A 379 12.28 21.49 16.39
C GLY A 379 12.42 21.52 14.87
N SER A 380 13.58 21.90 14.32
CA SER A 380 13.85 21.82 12.88
C SER A 380 14.63 20.55 12.48
N LEU A 381 14.43 20.14 11.23
CA LEU A 381 15.26 19.18 10.50
C LEU A 381 16.11 19.97 9.48
N ASN A 382 17.43 19.93 9.63
CA ASN A 382 18.36 20.73 8.80
C ASN A 382 19.16 19.86 7.83
N GLU A 383 19.58 20.42 6.69
CA GLU A 383 20.45 19.75 5.70
C GLU A 383 21.93 19.67 6.16
N SER A 384 22.26 20.31 7.30
CA SER A 384 23.57 20.30 7.95
C SER A 384 23.44 20.17 9.48
N PRO A 385 24.43 19.61 10.19
CA PRO A 385 24.36 19.42 11.64
C PRO A 385 24.49 20.75 12.40
N SER A 386 23.68 20.92 13.44
CA SER A 386 23.81 22.06 14.36
C SER A 386 25.10 21.97 15.19
N PRO A 387 25.77 23.10 15.50
CA PRO A 387 26.84 23.16 16.49
C PRO A 387 26.32 23.17 17.95
N SER A 388 25.01 23.34 18.18
CA SER A 388 24.43 23.37 19.53
C SER A 388 23.94 22.00 19.99
N THR A 389 24.60 21.43 20.99
CA THR A 389 24.07 20.30 21.76
C THR A 389 23.04 20.80 22.77
N LEU A 390 21.80 20.38 22.60
CA LEU A 390 20.72 20.49 23.60
C LEU A 390 20.13 19.09 23.84
N ALA A 391 19.18 18.99 24.76
CA ALA A 391 18.38 17.78 24.92
C ALA A 391 16.90 18.09 25.16
N LEU A 392 16.06 17.22 24.61
CA LEU A 392 14.61 17.23 24.76
C LEU A 392 14.19 16.01 25.61
N SER A 393 12.93 15.94 26.03
CA SER A 393 12.36 14.84 26.82
C SER A 393 10.85 14.76 26.61
N TYR A 394 10.26 13.58 26.82
CA TYR A 394 8.80 13.36 26.78
C TYR A 394 8.39 12.32 27.83
N GLN A 395 7.12 12.32 28.22
CA GLN A 395 6.56 11.27 29.09
C GLN A 395 6.28 10.00 28.27
N SER A 396 6.86 8.84 28.63
CA SER A 396 6.88 7.67 27.74
C SER A 396 5.82 6.60 28.04
N ASP A 397 5.15 6.69 29.18
CA ASP A 397 4.07 5.79 29.65
C ASP A 397 2.66 6.24 29.25
N VAL A 398 2.54 7.25 28.39
CA VAL A 398 1.25 7.69 27.84
C VAL A 398 0.59 6.56 27.06
N ALA A 399 -0.70 6.32 27.34
CA ALA A 399 -1.48 5.30 26.65
C ALA A 399 -1.67 5.69 25.18
N ALA A 400 -1.34 4.77 24.26
CA ALA A 400 -1.63 4.92 22.85
C ALA A 400 -3.14 4.75 22.61
N MET A 401 -3.90 5.84 22.50
CA MET A 401 -5.32 5.76 22.12
C MET A 401 -5.47 5.42 20.63
N GLN A 402 -4.42 5.65 19.83
CA GLN A 402 -4.34 5.34 18.40
C GLN A 402 -5.36 6.15 17.58
N MET A 403 -5.46 7.45 17.87
CA MET A 403 -6.53 8.34 17.39
C MET A 403 -6.06 9.58 16.62
N ASP A 404 -4.75 9.72 16.37
CA ASP A 404 -4.12 10.94 15.82
C ASP A 404 -4.25 12.19 16.72
N THR A 405 -4.63 11.97 17.99
CA THR A 405 -4.75 13.01 19.03
C THR A 405 -3.97 12.65 20.30
N ASP A 406 -3.08 11.67 20.20
CA ASP A 406 -2.18 11.26 21.28
C ASP A 406 -1.11 12.36 21.51
N CYS A 407 -0.57 12.46 22.74
CA CYS A 407 0.32 13.54 23.17
C CYS A 407 1.65 13.01 23.76
N GLU A 408 2.52 13.90 24.26
CA GLU A 408 3.87 13.57 24.77
C GLU A 408 4.79 12.96 23.70
N GLU A 409 4.86 13.68 22.57
CA GLU A 409 5.74 13.44 21.44
C GLU A 409 6.69 14.63 21.22
N VAL A 410 7.89 14.34 20.72
CA VAL A 410 8.82 15.37 20.21
C VAL A 410 8.72 15.41 18.68
N GLN A 411 8.57 16.62 18.12
CA GLN A 411 8.43 16.85 16.68
C GLN A 411 9.66 17.57 16.09
N PHE A 412 10.01 17.24 14.85
CA PHE A 412 11.00 17.96 14.04
C PHE A 412 10.49 18.18 12.60
N GLU A 413 10.51 19.41 12.09
CA GLU A 413 9.96 19.78 10.78
C GLU A 413 11.02 20.05 9.69
N TYR A 414 10.79 19.58 8.47
CA TYR A 414 11.46 20.02 7.23
C TYR A 414 10.44 20.60 6.25
N THR A 415 10.65 21.83 5.77
CA THR A 415 9.75 22.48 4.78
C THR A 415 10.33 22.37 3.37
N PHE A 416 9.56 21.81 2.43
CA PHE A 416 10.04 21.60 1.06
C PHE A 416 10.03 22.89 0.23
N LYS A 417 11.18 23.25 -0.33
CA LYS A 417 11.37 24.44 -1.19
C LYS A 417 10.84 24.24 -2.62
N ARG A 418 10.60 23.00 -3.04
CA ARG A 418 10.15 22.57 -4.39
C ARG A 418 9.30 21.30 -4.26
N ARG A 419 8.45 21.02 -5.26
CA ARG A 419 7.72 19.73 -5.35
C ARG A 419 8.72 18.57 -5.30
N SER A 420 8.50 17.63 -4.38
CA SER A 420 9.47 16.60 -3.97
C SER A 420 8.76 15.28 -3.68
N TYR A 421 9.45 14.15 -3.90
CA TYR A 421 8.90 12.82 -3.63
C TYR A 421 9.73 12.09 -2.57
N LEU A 422 9.08 11.61 -1.52
CA LEU A 422 9.62 10.61 -0.59
C LEU A 422 9.11 9.25 -1.06
N ILE A 423 9.99 8.44 -1.64
CA ILE A 423 9.65 7.09 -2.11
C ILE A 423 10.70 6.11 -1.63
N GLY A 424 10.26 5.03 -0.98
CA GLY A 424 11.13 4.02 -0.40
C GLY A 424 11.19 4.07 1.12
N TYR A 425 12.21 3.42 1.65
CA TYR A 425 12.51 3.33 3.07
C TYR A 425 12.97 4.68 3.64
N SER A 426 12.80 4.85 4.95
CA SER A 426 13.51 5.87 5.73
C SER A 426 14.06 5.23 6.99
N LYS A 427 15.14 5.80 7.56
CA LYS A 427 15.64 5.36 8.86
C LYS A 427 16.12 6.54 9.68
N VAL A 428 15.99 6.45 11.00
CA VAL A 428 16.42 7.49 11.93
C VAL A 428 17.44 6.93 12.93
N ILE A 429 18.54 7.66 13.10
CA ILE A 429 19.58 7.40 14.08
C ILE A 429 19.36 8.35 15.25
N LEU A 430 18.96 7.80 16.39
CA LEU A 430 18.71 8.53 17.63
C LEU A 430 19.73 8.11 18.68
N TYR A 431 20.19 9.05 19.51
CA TYR A 431 20.92 8.74 20.74
C TYR A 431 20.02 9.11 21.93
N MET A 432 19.70 8.13 22.78
CA MET A 432 18.63 8.24 23.78
C MET A 432 19.04 7.64 25.13
N SER A 433 18.48 8.19 26.20
CA SER A 433 18.60 7.65 27.57
C SER A 433 17.24 7.69 28.28
N CYS A 434 17.09 6.84 29.30
CA CYS A 434 16.05 6.94 30.31
C CYS A 434 16.75 6.98 31.68
N ASN A 435 16.44 7.95 32.53
CA ASN A 435 17.08 8.08 33.85
C ASN A 435 16.48 7.16 34.92
N GLU A 436 15.33 6.54 34.63
CA GLU A 436 14.49 5.89 35.64
C GLU A 436 14.38 4.37 35.42
N HIS A 437 14.64 3.86 34.21
CA HIS A 437 14.54 2.45 33.81
C HIS A 437 15.72 1.99 32.95
N ASP A 438 15.88 0.67 32.86
CA ASP A 438 16.96 -0.06 32.17
C ASP A 438 16.63 -0.48 30.72
N ASP A 439 15.54 0.05 30.17
CA ASP A 439 15.09 -0.16 28.80
C ASP A 439 14.09 0.95 28.39
N MET A 440 13.80 1.06 27.10
CA MET A 440 12.78 1.98 26.57
C MET A 440 12.24 1.50 25.22
N ASP A 441 10.92 1.55 25.05
CA ASP A 441 10.26 1.38 23.75
C ASP A 441 10.20 2.73 23.04
N VAL A 442 10.85 2.84 21.88
CA VAL A 442 10.91 4.07 21.08
C VAL A 442 10.11 3.91 19.82
N PHE A 443 9.14 4.80 19.62
CA PHE A 443 8.25 4.83 18.46
C PHE A 443 8.55 6.08 17.63
N VAL A 444 8.59 5.93 16.30
CA VAL A 444 8.84 7.03 15.38
C VAL A 444 7.82 7.02 14.23
N GLN A 445 7.45 8.20 13.75
CA GLN A 445 6.49 8.36 12.65
C GLN A 445 6.90 9.54 11.78
N LEU A 446 6.80 9.40 10.46
CA LEU A 446 6.85 10.54 9.54
C LEU A 446 5.43 10.96 9.16
N ARG A 447 5.19 12.27 9.15
CA ARG A 447 3.90 12.90 8.83
C ARG A 447 4.06 13.93 7.74
N LYS A 448 2.95 14.20 7.06
CA LYS A 448 2.80 15.32 6.13
C LYS A 448 1.95 16.41 6.76
N ALA A 449 2.43 17.66 6.68
CA ALA A 449 1.64 18.85 6.94
C ALA A 449 1.51 19.72 5.68
N ASP A 450 0.42 20.48 5.59
CA ASP A 450 0.28 21.51 4.58
C ASP A 450 1.15 22.74 4.90
N SER A 451 1.16 23.73 4.00
CA SER A 451 1.96 24.96 4.13
C SER A 451 1.50 25.91 5.25
N THR A 452 0.39 25.62 5.93
CA THR A 452 -0.02 26.31 7.17
C THR A 452 0.52 25.61 8.43
N GLY A 453 1.11 24.42 8.29
CA GLY A 453 1.53 23.57 9.41
C GLY A 453 0.43 22.65 9.94
N LYS A 454 -0.73 22.56 9.28
CA LYS A 454 -1.78 21.63 9.67
C LYS A 454 -1.40 20.21 9.26
N MET A 455 -1.40 19.27 10.21
CA MET A 455 -1.20 17.85 9.91
C MET A 455 -2.28 17.32 8.96
N LEU A 456 -1.86 16.53 7.99
CA LEU A 456 -2.75 15.85 7.06
C LEU A 456 -2.91 14.37 7.43
N GLN A 457 -3.98 13.81 6.90
CA GLN A 457 -4.31 12.38 6.88
C GLN A 457 -4.54 11.99 5.41
N ASN A 458 -4.17 10.79 5.00
CA ASN A 458 -4.62 10.21 3.75
C ASN A 458 -5.91 9.43 3.99
N ILE A 459 -6.91 9.57 3.12
CA ILE A 459 -8.09 8.69 3.13
C ILE A 459 -7.81 7.58 2.12
N ASN A 460 -7.87 6.33 2.56
CA ASN A 460 -7.35 5.20 1.77
C ASN A 460 -8.33 4.73 0.69
N ILE A 461 -9.58 5.16 0.72
CA ILE A 461 -10.62 4.79 -0.25
C ILE A 461 -11.17 6.08 -0.88
N PRO A 462 -11.38 6.14 -2.21
CA PRO A 462 -12.03 7.28 -2.83
C PRO A 462 -13.41 7.55 -2.22
N LEU A 463 -13.70 8.81 -1.87
CA LEU A 463 -14.94 9.19 -1.15
C LEU A 463 -16.21 8.84 -1.96
N ASN A 464 -16.12 8.85 -3.29
CA ASN A 464 -17.20 8.44 -4.18
C ASN A 464 -17.54 6.94 -4.04
N ASP A 465 -16.55 6.10 -3.78
CA ASP A 465 -16.74 4.65 -3.61
C ASP A 465 -17.23 4.31 -2.20
N LEU A 466 -16.75 5.03 -1.18
CA LEU A 466 -17.29 4.96 0.19
C LEU A 466 -18.73 5.49 0.29
N GLN A 467 -19.12 6.44 -0.56
CA GLN A 467 -20.37 7.20 -0.49
C GLN A 467 -20.54 7.96 0.84
N MET A 468 -19.44 8.54 1.34
CA MET A 468 -19.35 9.26 2.62
C MET A 468 -18.64 10.61 2.46
N HIS A 469 -18.96 11.58 3.33
CA HIS A 469 -18.14 12.79 3.47
C HIS A 469 -16.85 12.50 4.25
N SER A 470 -15.78 13.26 3.96
CA SER A 470 -14.46 13.07 4.60
C SER A 470 -14.45 13.23 6.13
N SER A 471 -15.42 13.97 6.69
CA SER A 471 -15.65 14.11 8.13
C SER A 471 -16.32 12.91 8.78
N GLU A 472 -16.94 12.02 8.00
CA GLU A 472 -17.67 10.83 8.47
C GLU A 472 -16.79 9.57 8.43
N VAL A 473 -15.69 9.61 7.67
CA VAL A 473 -14.72 8.50 7.60
C VAL A 473 -14.11 8.26 8.98
N GLU A 474 -14.26 7.05 9.51
CA GLU A 474 -13.74 6.64 10.82
C GLU A 474 -12.20 6.65 10.84
N THR A 475 -11.63 7.00 11.98
CA THR A 475 -10.19 7.10 12.24
C THR A 475 -9.65 5.73 12.66
N ILE A 476 -9.54 4.84 11.68
CA ILE A 476 -8.90 3.52 11.75
C ILE A 476 -7.97 3.30 10.56
N ASN A 477 -6.97 2.44 10.71
CA ASN A 477 -5.88 2.32 9.74
C ASN A 477 -6.35 1.80 8.37
N CYS A 478 -7.40 0.96 8.32
CA CYS A 478 -8.00 0.52 7.05
C CYS A 478 -8.54 1.69 6.21
N LEU A 479 -9.10 2.72 6.85
CA LEU A 479 -9.75 3.85 6.17
C LEU A 479 -8.88 5.10 6.06
N LYS A 480 -7.89 5.28 6.96
CA LYS A 480 -6.98 6.42 6.95
C LYS A 480 -5.54 6.02 7.22
N TYR A 481 -4.61 6.59 6.47
CA TYR A 481 -3.18 6.44 6.68
C TYR A 481 -2.55 7.77 7.12
N LEU A 482 -1.73 7.73 8.16
CA LEU A 482 -1.07 8.91 8.73
C LEU A 482 0.31 9.18 8.12
N GLY A 483 1.01 8.14 7.67
CA GLY A 483 2.43 8.17 7.29
C GLY A 483 3.20 7.00 7.94
N PRO A 484 4.42 6.71 7.47
CA PRO A 484 5.13 5.49 7.84
C PRO A 484 5.62 5.55 9.29
N THR A 485 5.71 4.38 9.93
CA THR A 485 6.18 4.25 11.31
C THR A 485 7.39 3.34 11.41
N GLY A 486 8.18 3.56 12.46
CA GLY A 486 9.24 2.69 12.94
C GLY A 486 9.11 2.48 14.44
N ILE A 487 9.79 1.47 14.96
CA ILE A 487 9.78 1.11 16.39
C ILE A 487 11.05 0.35 16.74
N LEU A 488 11.57 0.54 17.96
CA LEU A 488 12.66 -0.27 18.51
C LEU A 488 12.62 -0.23 20.05
N ARG A 489 12.66 -1.40 20.68
CA ARG A 489 13.02 -1.54 22.10
C ARG A 489 14.53 -1.41 22.23
N ALA A 490 15.01 -0.53 23.10
CA ALA A 490 16.43 -0.22 23.20
C ALA A 490 17.29 -1.45 23.52
N SER A 491 16.82 -2.38 24.36
CA SER A 491 17.55 -3.63 24.64
C SER A 491 17.68 -4.57 23.44
N HIS A 492 16.88 -4.42 22.38
CA HIS A 492 16.99 -5.21 21.14
C HIS A 492 17.81 -4.49 20.04
N ARG A 493 18.57 -3.43 20.37
CA ARG A 493 19.33 -2.57 19.42
C ARG A 493 20.44 -3.25 18.60
N LYS A 494 20.69 -4.54 18.79
CA LYS A 494 21.73 -5.28 18.07
C LYS A 494 21.30 -5.64 16.64
N LEU A 495 22.06 -5.15 15.66
CA LEU A 495 21.83 -5.43 14.24
C LEU A 495 22.29 -6.84 13.85
N ASP A 496 21.47 -7.55 13.05
CA ASP A 496 21.91 -8.70 12.26
C ASP A 496 22.62 -8.16 11.00
N SER A 497 23.94 -8.28 10.93
CA SER A 497 24.76 -7.77 9.82
C SER A 497 24.68 -8.58 8.53
N ARG A 498 24.01 -9.74 8.55
CA ARG A 498 23.74 -10.61 7.39
C ARG A 498 22.35 -10.36 6.81
N LEU A 499 21.38 -9.91 7.62
CA LEU A 499 20.03 -9.54 7.16
C LEU A 499 19.84 -8.04 6.92
N SER A 500 20.62 -7.18 7.60
CA SER A 500 20.55 -5.73 7.40
C SER A 500 20.98 -5.32 5.99
N LYS A 501 20.20 -4.45 5.35
CA LYS A 501 20.50 -3.85 4.05
C LYS A 501 20.86 -2.37 4.26
N PRO A 502 21.60 -1.70 3.36
CA PRO A 502 22.01 -0.30 3.57
C PRO A 502 20.83 0.64 3.87
N HIS A 503 19.69 0.38 3.21
CA HIS A 503 18.41 1.08 3.37
C HIS A 503 17.52 0.57 4.51
N TRP A 504 17.77 -0.62 5.07
CA TRP A 504 16.88 -1.26 6.04
C TRP A 504 17.65 -1.97 7.18
N PRO A 505 17.63 -1.45 8.42
CA PRO A 505 18.24 -2.13 9.57
C PRO A 505 17.40 -3.33 10.01
N VAL A 506 18.03 -4.49 10.17
CA VAL A 506 17.40 -5.69 10.72
C VAL A 506 18.07 -6.01 12.06
N HIS A 507 17.26 -6.26 13.08
CA HIS A 507 17.74 -6.56 14.43
C HIS A 507 17.69 -8.07 14.72
N THR A 508 18.60 -8.56 15.56
CA THR A 508 18.71 -10.00 15.86
C THR A 508 17.52 -10.48 16.71
N HIS A 509 17.22 -9.75 17.79
CA HIS A 509 16.22 -10.06 18.83
C HIS A 509 16.48 -11.38 19.59
N ASP A 510 17.72 -11.88 19.61
CA ASP A 510 18.14 -13.14 20.24
C ASP A 510 18.57 -13.01 21.72
N HIS A 511 18.66 -11.79 22.25
CA HIS A 511 18.94 -11.43 23.65
C HIS A 511 18.53 -9.96 23.88
N GLU A 512 18.53 -9.55 25.15
CA GLU A 512 18.26 -8.19 25.61
C GLU A 512 19.57 -7.57 26.14
N ASP A 513 20.19 -6.67 25.37
CA ASP A 513 21.28 -5.83 25.85
C ASP A 513 20.70 -4.70 26.71
N ARG A 514 20.40 -4.94 28.00
CA ARG A 514 19.86 -3.90 28.90
C ARG A 514 20.71 -2.60 28.88
N VAL A 515 20.06 -1.47 29.16
CA VAL A 515 20.65 -0.12 29.14
C VAL A 515 20.85 0.32 30.58
N GLU A 516 22.00 0.89 30.95
CA GLU A 516 22.14 1.42 32.31
C GLU A 516 21.32 2.72 32.47
N PRO A 517 20.59 2.95 33.58
CA PRO A 517 19.81 4.18 33.75
C PRO A 517 20.67 5.46 33.61
N GLY A 518 20.29 6.31 32.66
CA GLY A 518 21.01 7.52 32.26
C GLY A 518 22.06 7.31 31.14
N GLU A 519 22.34 6.07 30.72
CA GLU A 519 23.21 5.76 29.59
C GLU A 519 22.60 6.24 28.27
N VAL A 520 23.42 6.89 27.43
CA VAL A 520 23.01 7.37 26.10
C VAL A 520 23.39 6.32 25.05
N VAL A 521 22.43 5.51 24.62
CA VAL A 521 22.59 4.45 23.61
C VAL A 521 22.18 4.91 22.21
N ARG A 522 22.84 4.38 21.17
CA ARG A 522 22.50 4.60 19.76
C ARG A 522 21.42 3.61 19.31
N LEU A 523 20.35 4.12 18.71
CA LEU A 523 19.23 3.38 18.14
C LEU A 523 19.15 3.69 16.64
N GLU A 524 19.03 2.66 15.79
CA GLU A 524 18.88 2.82 14.34
C GLU A 524 17.54 2.24 13.90
N ILE A 525 16.52 3.10 13.87
CA ILE A 525 15.12 2.68 13.71
C ILE A 525 14.73 2.82 12.24
N GLY A 526 14.40 1.70 11.61
CA GLY A 526 13.81 1.67 10.28
C GLY A 526 12.34 2.06 10.30
N LEU A 527 11.92 2.90 9.36
CA LEU A 527 10.53 3.24 9.09
C LEU A 527 10.09 2.61 7.77
N TRP A 528 8.89 2.03 7.76
CA TRP A 528 8.37 1.29 6.61
C TRP A 528 8.37 2.09 5.30
N PRO A 529 8.48 1.42 4.14
CA PRO A 529 8.36 2.05 2.84
C PRO A 529 7.13 2.95 2.73
N THR A 530 7.31 4.10 2.10
CA THR A 530 6.20 4.97 1.73
C THR A 530 6.38 5.56 0.34
N GLY A 531 5.33 6.22 -0.16
CA GLY A 531 5.33 7.00 -1.39
C GLY A 531 4.48 8.25 -1.17
N ILE A 532 5.10 9.36 -0.80
CA ILE A 532 4.44 10.62 -0.43
C ILE A 532 4.97 11.75 -1.30
N VAL A 533 4.05 12.53 -1.85
CA VAL A 533 4.35 13.77 -2.59
C VAL A 533 4.25 14.96 -1.66
N PHE A 534 5.23 15.84 -1.68
CA PHE A 534 5.22 17.12 -0.98
C PHE A 534 5.33 18.26 -1.99
N GLU A 535 4.36 19.16 -1.99
CA GLU A 535 4.37 20.39 -2.78
C GLU A 535 5.24 21.47 -2.12
N ALA A 536 5.57 22.53 -2.86
CA ALA A 536 6.36 23.63 -2.34
C ALA A 536 5.64 24.32 -1.15
N GLY A 537 6.31 24.40 -0.01
CA GLY A 537 5.80 24.92 1.25
C GLY A 537 5.16 23.86 2.17
N GLU A 538 4.82 22.66 1.67
CA GLU A 538 4.36 21.56 2.53
C GLU A 538 5.55 21.01 3.36
N LYS A 539 5.26 20.33 4.48
CA LYS A 539 6.28 19.88 5.44
C LYS A 539 6.31 18.37 5.65
N LEU A 540 7.50 17.81 5.76
CA LEU A 540 7.75 16.54 6.45
C LEU A 540 7.87 16.83 7.95
N VAL A 541 7.21 16.05 8.79
CA VAL A 541 7.35 16.13 10.25
C VAL A 541 7.73 14.76 10.80
N LEU A 542 8.90 14.68 11.44
CA LEU A 542 9.32 13.52 12.22
C LEU A 542 8.76 13.64 13.64
N LYS A 543 8.02 12.64 14.09
CA LYS A 543 7.56 12.46 15.48
C LYS A 543 8.38 11.37 16.16
N VAL A 544 8.70 11.55 17.44
CA VAL A 544 9.33 10.55 18.32
C VAL A 544 8.56 10.51 19.64
N ALA A 545 8.12 9.33 20.08
CA ALA A 545 7.29 9.15 21.27
C ALA A 545 7.57 7.80 21.98
N GLY A 546 6.99 7.65 23.18
CA GLY A 546 7.03 6.41 23.98
C GLY A 546 5.83 5.48 23.77
N HIS A 547 4.91 5.86 22.89
CA HIS A 547 3.67 5.14 22.64
C HIS A 547 3.47 4.96 21.12
N HIS A 548 2.62 4.00 20.74
CA HIS A 548 2.29 3.78 19.34
C HIS A 548 1.52 4.97 18.75
N MET A 549 2.01 5.51 17.63
CA MET A 549 1.43 6.69 16.93
C MET A 549 0.62 6.34 15.67
N ALA A 550 0.58 5.06 15.26
CA ALA A 550 -0.30 4.62 14.17
C ALA A 550 -1.67 4.19 14.71
N LEU A 551 -2.70 4.40 13.88
CA LEU A 551 -4.09 4.08 14.16
C LEU A 551 -4.26 2.58 14.46
N ALA A 552 -5.36 2.21 15.10
CA ALA A 552 -5.75 0.81 15.22
C ALA A 552 -6.34 0.31 13.88
N GLU A 553 -6.08 -0.96 13.51
CA GLU A 553 -6.68 -1.55 12.30
C GLU A 553 -8.20 -1.49 12.36
N PHE A 554 -8.79 -1.95 13.48
CA PHE A 554 -10.23 -2.00 13.68
C PHE A 554 -10.65 -1.23 14.94
N VAL A 555 -11.89 -0.73 14.95
CA VAL A 555 -12.45 0.03 16.10
C VAL A 555 -12.35 -0.75 17.43
N PRO A 556 -12.60 -2.07 17.51
CA PRO A 556 -12.44 -2.83 18.76
C PRO A 556 -11.00 -2.94 19.30
N LEU A 557 -9.98 -2.65 18.48
CA LEU A 557 -8.56 -2.72 18.87
C LEU A 557 -8.01 -1.36 19.35
N ARG A 558 -8.81 -0.30 19.28
CA ARG A 558 -8.47 1.08 19.67
C ARG A 558 -8.14 1.16 21.16
N GLY A 559 -6.91 1.57 21.49
CA GLY A 559 -6.42 1.63 22.88
C GLY A 559 -6.09 0.28 23.51
N ALA A 560 -6.12 -0.83 22.76
CA ALA A 560 -5.77 -2.16 23.27
C ALA A 560 -4.26 -2.38 23.35
N PHE A 561 -3.45 -1.63 22.58
CA PHE A 561 -1.99 -1.71 22.62
C PHE A 561 -1.42 -1.16 23.94
N LYS A 562 -0.43 -1.87 24.49
CA LYS A 562 0.28 -1.49 25.72
C LYS A 562 1.78 -1.51 25.43
N ALA A 563 2.42 -0.35 25.51
CA ALA A 563 3.88 -0.25 25.48
C ALA A 563 4.49 -0.86 26.76
N GLY A 564 5.75 -1.27 26.71
CA GLY A 564 6.52 -1.71 27.88
C GLY A 564 7.01 -0.58 28.78
N ASN A 565 6.92 0.67 28.30
CA ASN A 565 7.26 1.90 29.03
C ASN A 565 6.35 2.11 30.25
N LYS A 566 6.92 2.70 31.32
CA LYS A 566 6.28 2.79 32.66
C LYS A 566 6.55 4.12 33.40
N VAL A 567 7.37 5.02 32.84
CA VAL A 567 7.79 6.32 33.41
C VAL A 567 8.14 7.32 32.29
N ARG A 568 9.03 8.29 32.55
CA ARG A 568 9.51 9.31 31.59
C ARG A 568 10.75 8.87 30.79
N CYS A 569 10.95 9.40 29.59
CA CYS A 569 12.18 9.17 28.79
C CYS A 569 12.85 10.47 28.30
N GLY A 570 14.14 10.36 27.99
CA GLY A 570 15.07 11.47 27.79
C GLY A 570 15.97 11.69 29.02
N PRO A 571 17.05 12.49 28.90
CA PRO A 571 17.33 13.46 27.83
C PRO A 571 17.88 12.90 26.49
N PHE A 572 17.35 13.39 25.37
CA PHE A 572 17.94 13.21 24.02
C PHE A 572 19.22 14.05 23.84
N THR A 573 20.40 13.60 24.26
CA THR A 573 21.61 14.44 24.16
C THR A 573 22.13 14.58 22.72
N ALA A 574 21.82 15.70 22.04
CA ALA A 574 22.19 16.01 20.65
C ALA A 574 23.69 16.31 20.45
N LEU A 575 24.56 15.32 20.69
CA LEU A 575 26.01 15.46 20.57
C LEU A 575 26.46 15.48 19.10
N SER A 576 27.01 16.62 18.69
CA SER A 576 27.73 16.82 17.43
C SER A 576 29.18 17.17 17.75
N THR A 577 30.10 16.21 17.70
CA THR A 577 31.52 16.41 18.04
C THR A 577 32.30 17.00 16.86
N ALA A 578 32.02 18.26 16.52
CA ALA A 578 32.79 19.01 15.53
C ALA A 578 34.15 19.48 16.10
N GLY A 579 35.24 18.82 15.71
CA GLY A 579 36.60 19.18 16.13
C GLY A 579 37.68 18.81 15.10
N PRO A 580 38.74 19.61 14.92
CA PRO A 580 39.74 19.38 13.87
C PRO A 580 40.76 18.29 14.24
N LEU A 581 41.02 17.38 13.30
CA LEU A 581 41.95 16.25 13.42
C LEU A 581 43.38 16.69 13.83
N ARG A 582 43.80 16.34 15.07
CA ARG A 582 45.22 16.19 15.47
C ARG A 582 45.41 15.02 16.44
N PRO A 583 46.56 14.30 16.42
CA PRO A 583 46.65 13.00 17.08
C PRO A 583 47.40 13.00 18.42
N ARG A 584 46.79 12.47 19.50
CA ARG A 584 47.39 11.42 20.37
C ARG A 584 46.48 10.88 21.49
N ALA A 585 46.48 9.54 21.58
CA ALA A 585 46.52 8.72 22.81
C ALA A 585 45.63 9.08 24.02
N THR A 586 44.42 8.49 24.04
CA THR A 586 43.70 7.87 25.19
C THR A 586 43.32 8.70 26.44
N PRO A 587 42.18 8.40 27.11
CA PRO A 587 41.22 7.31 26.84
C PRO A 587 39.88 7.78 26.24
N THR A 588 39.43 7.07 25.21
CA THR A 588 38.02 6.89 24.79
C THR A 588 37.05 8.08 24.99
N ALA A 589 37.28 9.17 24.26
CA ALA A 589 36.14 9.82 23.62
C ALA A 589 35.60 8.86 22.54
N VAL A 590 34.29 8.61 22.52
CA VAL A 590 33.65 7.84 21.45
C VAL A 590 33.40 8.81 20.30
N ASP A 591 33.90 8.50 19.11
CA ASP A 591 33.46 9.18 17.88
C ASP A 591 31.96 8.91 17.70
N ARG A 592 31.14 9.96 17.81
CA ARG A 592 29.68 9.88 17.69
C ARG A 592 29.27 10.58 16.40
N ASP A 593 28.78 9.81 15.43
CA ASP A 593 28.10 10.36 14.27
C ASP A 593 26.93 11.26 14.73
N PRO A 594 26.70 12.41 14.09
CA PRO A 594 25.56 13.26 14.41
C PRO A 594 24.21 12.56 14.19
N PHE A 595 23.15 13.07 14.84
CA PHE A 595 21.78 12.55 14.70
C PHE A 595 21.29 12.72 13.26
N ILE A 596 20.93 11.60 12.62
CA ILE A 596 20.60 11.56 11.19
C ILE A 596 19.25 10.88 10.99
N LEU A 597 18.29 11.63 10.45
CA LEU A 597 17.18 11.06 9.69
C LEU A 597 17.64 10.92 8.23
N ALA A 598 17.77 9.68 7.75
CA ALA A 598 18.03 9.39 6.34
C ALA A 598 16.71 9.15 5.61
N VAL A 599 16.36 10.08 4.72
CA VAL A 599 15.12 10.07 3.92
C VAL A 599 15.49 9.81 2.45
N LEU A 600 14.93 8.78 1.82
CA LEU A 600 15.08 8.58 0.37
C LEU A 600 14.21 9.60 -0.38
N LEU A 601 14.83 10.67 -0.86
CA LEU A 601 14.19 11.71 -1.66
C LEU A 601 14.55 11.56 -3.13
N PHE A 602 13.54 11.61 -3.98
CA PHE A 602 13.70 11.65 -5.42
C PHE A 602 13.48 13.08 -5.94
N TYR A 603 14.49 13.59 -6.65
CA TYR A 603 14.43 14.84 -7.38
C TYR A 603 14.63 14.55 -8.88
N PRO A 604 13.70 14.99 -9.76
CA PRO A 604 13.99 15.05 -11.19
C PRO A 604 15.01 16.17 -11.42
N GLU A 605 16.23 15.81 -11.83
CA GLU A 605 17.40 16.67 -11.59
C GLU A 605 18.36 16.83 -12.78
N SER A 606 17.88 16.69 -14.03
CA SER A 606 18.67 17.12 -15.19
C SER A 606 17.84 17.56 -16.41
N PRO A 607 18.35 18.52 -17.21
CA PRO A 607 17.85 18.76 -18.57
C PRO A 607 17.93 17.53 -19.48
N ALA A 608 18.87 16.60 -19.23
CA ALA A 608 18.99 15.37 -20.01
C ALA A 608 17.76 14.44 -19.84
N GLU A 609 17.08 14.49 -18.70
CA GLU A 609 15.82 13.78 -18.47
C GLU A 609 14.68 14.39 -19.29
N PHE A 610 14.64 15.72 -19.41
CA PHE A 610 13.73 16.47 -20.29
C PHE A 610 14.04 16.25 -21.78
N ASP A 611 15.31 16.18 -22.17
CA ASP A 611 15.71 15.89 -23.55
C ASP A 611 15.47 14.42 -23.93
N MET A 612 15.61 13.46 -22.99
CA MET A 612 15.17 12.07 -23.18
C MET A 612 13.64 11.97 -23.39
N ILE A 613 12.86 12.75 -22.65
CA ILE A 613 11.41 12.88 -22.86
C ILE A 613 11.11 13.49 -24.23
N LYS A 614 11.82 14.54 -24.66
CA LYS A 614 11.70 15.12 -26.01
C LYS A 614 12.05 14.13 -27.11
N GLU A 615 13.13 13.37 -26.95
CA GLU A 615 13.58 12.39 -27.96
C GLU A 615 12.58 11.23 -28.08
N THR A 616 11.98 10.82 -26.96
CA THR A 616 10.91 9.82 -26.90
C THR A 616 9.62 10.34 -27.56
N LEU A 617 9.24 11.59 -27.27
CA LEU A 617 8.12 12.28 -27.96
C LEU A 617 8.37 12.43 -29.46
N ALA A 618 9.58 12.80 -29.88
CA ALA A 618 9.94 12.91 -31.30
C ALA A 618 9.82 11.57 -32.02
N LYS A 619 10.33 10.48 -31.43
CA LYS A 619 10.17 9.10 -31.96
C LYS A 619 8.70 8.70 -32.05
N ALA A 620 7.89 9.01 -31.04
CA ALA A 620 6.45 8.74 -31.05
C ALA A 620 5.70 9.54 -32.12
N LEU A 621 6.05 10.82 -32.32
CA LEU A 621 5.50 11.67 -33.38
C LEU A 621 5.87 11.18 -34.79
N ASP A 622 7.08 10.65 -34.97
CA ASP A 622 7.53 10.13 -36.26
C ASP A 622 6.85 8.80 -36.61
N VAL A 623 6.66 7.91 -35.61
CA VAL A 623 5.80 6.72 -35.75
C VAL A 623 4.37 7.13 -36.11
N PHE A 624 3.75 8.06 -35.36
CA PHE A 624 2.41 8.56 -35.63
C PHE A 624 2.27 9.15 -37.05
N ALA A 625 3.21 9.99 -37.48
CA ALA A 625 3.22 10.60 -38.81
C ALA A 625 3.37 9.57 -39.95
N SER A 626 4.15 8.50 -39.74
CA SER A 626 4.30 7.41 -40.72
C SER A 626 3.04 6.54 -40.87
N LEU A 627 2.29 6.35 -39.78
CA LEU A 627 0.99 5.66 -39.81
C LEU A 627 -0.12 6.52 -40.43
N SER A 628 -0.02 7.86 -40.32
CA SER A 628 -1.08 8.81 -40.65
C SER A 628 -1.00 9.43 -42.06
N MET A 629 -0.37 8.80 -43.06
CA MET A 629 0.00 9.45 -44.34
C MET A 629 -1.16 10.08 -45.14
N SER A 630 -2.41 9.70 -44.88
CA SER A 630 -3.61 10.24 -45.54
C SER A 630 -4.31 11.37 -44.76
N SER A 631 -3.83 11.73 -43.55
CA SER A 631 -4.56 12.63 -42.64
C SER A 631 -4.20 14.12 -42.81
N THR A 632 -5.17 14.92 -43.26
CA THR A 632 -5.11 16.39 -43.32
C THR A 632 -5.08 17.09 -41.96
N PHE A 633 -5.38 16.37 -40.87
CA PHE A 633 -5.14 16.84 -39.50
C PHE A 633 -3.65 16.73 -39.15
N CYS A 634 -3.06 15.57 -39.40
CA CYS A 634 -1.67 15.28 -39.03
C CYS A 634 -0.67 16.15 -39.82
N SER A 635 -0.93 16.41 -41.11
CA SER A 635 -0.09 17.30 -41.93
C SER A 635 -0.08 18.77 -41.47
N LYS A 636 -1.01 19.18 -40.61
CA LYS A 636 -1.04 20.52 -39.98
C LYS A 636 -0.58 20.50 -38.51
N ALA A 637 -0.95 19.47 -37.75
CA ALA A 637 -0.62 19.36 -36.34
C ALA A 637 0.86 19.01 -36.09
N VAL A 638 1.41 18.04 -36.82
CA VAL A 638 2.79 17.54 -36.62
C VAL A 638 3.84 18.65 -36.79
N PRO A 639 3.79 19.55 -37.80
CA PRO A 639 4.72 20.67 -37.91
C PRO A 639 4.65 21.66 -36.74
N ILE A 640 3.46 21.90 -36.17
CA ILE A 640 3.29 22.81 -35.03
C ILE A 640 3.89 22.19 -33.75
N VAL A 641 3.55 20.93 -33.46
CA VAL A 641 4.08 20.22 -32.28
C VAL A 641 5.59 20.03 -32.37
N ARG A 642 6.12 19.67 -33.56
CA ARG A 642 7.57 19.56 -33.79
C ARG A 642 8.27 20.91 -33.55
N ARG A 643 7.68 22.04 -33.98
CA ARG A 643 8.21 23.40 -33.74
C ARG A 643 8.24 23.78 -32.25
N ILE A 644 7.26 23.34 -31.46
CA ILE A 644 7.25 23.52 -30.00
C ILE A 644 8.40 22.72 -29.36
N ILE A 645 8.56 21.45 -29.72
CA ILE A 645 9.62 20.57 -29.20
C ILE A 645 11.03 21.10 -29.52
N THR A 646 11.23 21.65 -30.73
CA THR A 646 12.54 22.15 -31.20
C THR A 646 12.86 23.59 -30.76
N THR A 647 11.98 24.29 -30.05
CA THR A 647 12.27 25.66 -29.58
C THR A 647 13.22 25.61 -28.37
N PRO A 648 14.39 26.27 -28.41
CA PRO A 648 15.35 26.24 -27.32
C PRO A 648 14.88 27.11 -26.14
N PHE A 649 15.08 26.61 -24.91
CA PHE A 649 14.89 27.40 -23.70
C PHE A 649 16.14 28.23 -23.40
N THR A 650 16.06 29.55 -23.54
CA THR A 650 17.08 30.48 -23.04
C THR A 650 16.76 30.89 -21.61
N VAL A 651 17.49 30.31 -20.64
CA VAL A 651 17.52 30.84 -19.26
C VAL A 651 18.40 32.10 -19.27
N ILE A 652 17.79 33.26 -19.05
CA ILE A 652 18.51 34.53 -18.90
C ILE A 652 18.95 34.66 -17.43
N PRO A 653 20.26 34.71 -17.12
CA PRO A 653 20.72 34.97 -15.76
C PRO A 653 20.47 36.44 -15.37
N PRO A 654 20.22 36.74 -14.08
CA PRO A 654 20.03 38.12 -13.62
C PRO A 654 21.34 38.93 -13.65
N ASP A 655 21.25 40.16 -14.16
CA ASP A 655 22.36 41.10 -14.33
C ASP A 655 22.68 41.86 -13.01
N PRO A 656 23.95 42.09 -12.62
CA PRO A 656 24.29 42.51 -11.25
C PRO A 656 24.40 44.04 -11.04
N GLY A 657 23.34 44.65 -10.49
CA GLY A 657 23.38 45.94 -9.77
C GLY A 657 23.05 47.20 -10.60
N PRO A 658 23.16 48.42 -10.03
CA PRO A 658 23.55 48.79 -8.65
C PRO A 658 22.36 49.35 -7.81
N ALA A 659 22.63 49.83 -6.58
CA ALA A 659 21.61 50.33 -5.64
C ALA A 659 21.46 51.87 -5.60
N ALA A 660 20.23 52.36 -5.40
CA ALA A 660 19.90 53.76 -5.06
C ALA A 660 18.48 53.88 -4.41
N ASP A 661 18.20 55.02 -3.78
CA ASP A 661 17.05 55.30 -2.89
C ASP A 661 15.68 55.59 -3.58
N PRO A 662 14.53 55.51 -2.84
CA PRO A 662 13.18 55.73 -3.37
C PRO A 662 12.79 57.22 -3.50
N PRO A 663 11.79 57.59 -4.34
CA PRO A 663 10.48 57.97 -3.76
C PRO A 663 9.20 57.87 -4.65
N SER A 664 8.05 57.97 -3.97
CA SER A 664 6.80 58.68 -4.38
C SER A 664 5.83 58.13 -5.45
N TYR A 665 4.54 58.39 -5.22
CA TYR A 665 3.38 58.09 -6.07
C TYR A 665 3.08 59.19 -7.12
N VAL A 666 2.38 58.82 -8.19
CA VAL A 666 1.48 59.72 -8.95
C VAL A 666 0.13 59.02 -9.16
N HIS A 667 -0.98 59.74 -8.98
CA HIS A 667 -2.36 59.24 -9.08
C HIS A 667 -3.15 59.99 -10.16
N VAL A 668 -3.87 59.26 -11.01
CA VAL A 668 -5.01 59.73 -11.83
C VAL A 668 -5.97 58.52 -11.88
N ALA A 669 -7.09 58.42 -11.14
CA ALA A 669 -8.30 59.26 -11.05
C ALA A 669 -9.11 59.27 -12.36
N GLN A 670 -10.43 59.06 -12.43
CA GLN A 670 -11.52 58.68 -11.50
C GLN A 670 -12.57 57.91 -12.36
N TYR A 671 -13.61 57.22 -11.88
CA TYR A 671 -14.71 57.60 -10.97
C TYR A 671 -15.28 56.34 -10.28
N ALA A 672 -15.43 56.34 -8.95
CA ALA A 672 -16.69 56.53 -8.20
C ALA A 672 -17.71 55.37 -8.37
N LEU A 673 -17.93 54.45 -7.40
CA LEU A 673 -18.28 54.55 -5.96
C LEU A 673 -19.63 55.26 -5.69
N PRO A 674 -20.37 54.93 -4.61
CA PRO A 674 -20.47 53.67 -3.80
C PRO A 674 -21.98 53.36 -3.55
N PRO A 675 -22.52 52.92 -2.37
CA PRO A 675 -22.04 52.21 -1.17
C PRO A 675 -22.91 50.92 -0.88
N GLN A 676 -23.02 50.23 0.28
CA GLN A 676 -22.59 50.40 1.69
C GLN A 676 -22.08 49.08 2.35
N TYR A 677 -21.29 49.27 3.40
CA TYR A 677 -21.20 48.57 4.72
C TYR A 677 -22.21 47.42 5.00
N SER A 678 -21.85 46.20 5.49
CA SER A 678 -21.03 45.77 6.65
C SER A 678 -21.73 45.99 8.02
N PHE A 679 -21.67 45.13 9.07
CA PHE A 679 -20.59 44.25 9.54
C PHE A 679 -21.06 43.21 10.62
N LYS A 680 -20.33 42.07 10.78
CA LYS A 680 -20.02 41.27 12.02
C LYS A 680 -21.09 40.56 12.93
N MET A 681 -20.82 39.25 13.16
CA MET A 681 -20.82 38.45 14.44
C MET A 681 -22.09 38.42 15.35
N SER A 682 -22.68 37.26 15.72
CA SER A 682 -22.12 36.21 16.61
C SER A 682 -23.16 35.13 17.03
N CYS A 683 -22.69 34.02 17.64
CA CYS A 683 -23.41 33.02 18.47
C CYS A 683 -24.37 31.98 17.83
N GLN A 684 -24.41 30.79 18.46
CA GLN A 684 -25.29 29.62 18.24
C GLN A 684 -26.36 29.54 19.37
N PRO A 685 -27.23 28.49 19.50
CA PRO A 685 -27.56 27.36 18.61
C PRO A 685 -29.08 27.18 18.33
N GLN A 686 -29.47 26.27 17.41
CA GLN A 686 -30.57 25.27 17.56
C GLN A 686 -30.89 24.50 16.26
N SER A 687 -31.56 23.36 16.41
CA SER A 687 -32.20 22.49 15.38
C SER A 687 -33.69 22.26 15.80
N PRO A 688 -34.59 21.53 15.07
CA PRO A 688 -34.37 20.66 13.90
C PRO A 688 -35.46 20.65 12.77
N THR A 689 -35.04 20.25 11.54
CA THR A 689 -35.88 19.57 10.51
C THR A 689 -37.08 20.38 9.91
N PRO A 690 -37.95 19.83 9.01
CA PRO A 690 -37.63 19.84 7.56
C PRO A 690 -38.79 20.31 6.63
N THR A 691 -38.47 20.85 5.45
CA THR A 691 -39.49 21.17 4.42
C THR A 691 -39.03 20.79 3.01
N VAL A 692 -39.86 20.01 2.31
CA VAL A 692 -39.71 19.70 0.88
C VAL A 692 -40.45 20.74 0.04
N VAL A 693 -39.83 21.23 -1.04
CA VAL A 693 -40.53 21.96 -2.12
C VAL A 693 -40.07 21.41 -3.47
N SER A 694 -41.04 21.00 -4.28
CA SER A 694 -40.86 20.64 -5.70
C SER A 694 -41.58 21.66 -6.56
N LEU A 695 -40.97 22.09 -7.66
CA LEU A 695 -41.61 22.90 -8.70
C LEU A 695 -41.15 22.44 -10.08
N VAL A 696 -42.11 22.28 -11.00
CA VAL A 696 -41.92 21.91 -12.40
C VAL A 696 -42.85 22.77 -13.26
N SER A 697 -42.30 23.58 -14.17
CA SER A 697 -42.99 24.06 -15.37
C SER A 697 -42.03 24.80 -16.34
N ASP A 698 -41.89 24.25 -17.54
CA ASP A 698 -41.35 24.87 -18.77
C ASP A 698 -42.44 25.79 -19.43
N PRO A 699 -42.29 26.47 -20.60
CA PRO A 699 -41.12 26.69 -21.47
C PRO A 699 -40.84 28.17 -21.86
N GLY A 700 -39.66 28.47 -22.47
CA GLY A 700 -39.28 29.88 -22.75
C GLY A 700 -38.13 30.23 -23.72
N THR A 701 -37.89 29.47 -24.80
CA THR A 701 -37.12 29.87 -26.03
C THR A 701 -35.69 30.48 -25.94
N HIS A 702 -34.73 29.72 -26.48
CA HIS A 702 -33.42 30.12 -27.07
C HIS A 702 -32.35 30.76 -26.12
N SER A 703 -31.05 30.49 -26.29
CA SER A 703 -30.31 29.78 -27.36
C SER A 703 -29.31 28.77 -26.79
N SER A 704 -28.93 27.76 -27.58
CA SER A 704 -28.24 26.56 -27.09
C SER A 704 -26.89 26.30 -27.76
N TRP A 705 -25.92 25.87 -26.95
CA TRP A 705 -24.82 24.99 -27.37
C TRP A 705 -25.01 23.68 -26.62
N LEU A 706 -25.17 22.56 -27.34
CA LEU A 706 -25.57 21.28 -26.77
C LEU A 706 -24.42 20.29 -26.65
N SER A 707 -24.45 19.53 -25.55
CA SER A 707 -23.59 18.36 -25.30
C SER A 707 -24.00 17.17 -26.20
N PRO A 708 -23.06 16.32 -26.67
CA PRO A 708 -23.36 15.24 -27.60
C PRO A 708 -23.76 13.93 -26.89
N THR A 709 -25.07 13.72 -26.64
CA THR A 709 -25.63 12.38 -26.38
C THR A 709 -27.02 12.19 -26.97
N SER A 710 -27.24 11.01 -27.57
CA SER A 710 -28.51 10.44 -28.07
C SER A 710 -29.23 11.13 -29.25
N MET A 711 -29.21 10.47 -30.41
CA MET A 711 -30.39 10.20 -31.25
C MET A 711 -30.15 8.91 -32.08
N PRO A 712 -31.20 8.26 -32.63
CA PRO A 712 -31.16 6.82 -32.91
C PRO A 712 -30.64 6.45 -34.31
N TRP A 713 -30.17 5.21 -34.42
CA TRP A 713 -29.80 4.57 -35.68
C TRP A 713 -30.98 3.77 -36.25
N ASP A 714 -31.53 4.20 -37.38
CA ASP A 714 -32.26 3.30 -38.27
C ASP A 714 -32.28 3.79 -39.72
N THR A 715 -32.46 2.87 -40.67
CA THR A 715 -32.62 3.13 -42.12
C THR A 715 -31.49 3.87 -42.87
N LEU A 716 -30.36 3.20 -43.11
CA LEU A 716 -29.67 3.18 -44.43
C LEU A 716 -28.71 1.98 -44.50
N GLY A 717 -28.70 1.26 -45.62
CA GLY A 717 -28.07 -0.07 -45.76
C GLY A 717 -26.71 -0.10 -46.47
N ASP A 718 -26.03 -1.24 -46.31
CA ASP A 718 -24.92 -1.76 -47.11
C ASP A 718 -23.70 -0.86 -47.43
N SER A 719 -22.81 -0.72 -46.45
CA SER A 719 -21.34 -0.62 -46.67
C SER A 719 -20.49 -0.87 -45.41
N LYS A 720 -20.98 -1.71 -44.48
CA LYS A 720 -20.49 -1.78 -43.09
C LYS A 720 -19.34 -2.78 -42.87
N SER A 721 -18.17 -2.53 -43.48
CA SER A 721 -16.95 -3.31 -43.19
C SER A 721 -15.60 -2.59 -43.33
N TYR A 722 -15.58 -1.30 -43.72
CA TYR A 722 -14.33 -0.54 -43.87
C TYR A 722 -14.28 0.78 -43.06
N TYR A 723 -15.42 1.41 -42.78
CA TYR A 723 -15.46 2.72 -42.11
C TYR A 723 -15.42 2.66 -40.58
N ASP A 724 -16.07 1.68 -39.95
CA ASP A 724 -16.16 1.58 -38.48
C ASP A 724 -14.76 1.55 -37.83
N LYS A 725 -13.82 0.83 -38.45
CA LYS A 725 -12.45 0.67 -37.94
C LYS A 725 -11.60 1.95 -37.99
N VAL A 726 -11.95 2.91 -38.85
CA VAL A 726 -11.19 4.17 -39.00
C VAL A 726 -11.61 5.21 -37.95
N ASN A 727 -12.85 5.14 -37.45
CA ASN A 727 -13.32 6.08 -36.43
C ASN A 727 -12.86 5.75 -35.01
N GLU A 728 -12.68 4.48 -34.65
CA GLU A 728 -12.15 4.11 -33.32
C GLU A 728 -10.70 4.58 -33.14
N ASP A 729 -9.80 4.27 -34.09
CA ASP A 729 -8.40 4.71 -34.06
C ASP A 729 -8.27 6.25 -34.05
N VAL A 730 -9.10 6.96 -34.81
CA VAL A 730 -9.11 8.43 -34.83
C VAL A 730 -9.68 9.01 -33.53
N ALA A 731 -10.70 8.41 -32.94
CA ALA A 731 -11.23 8.83 -31.63
C ALA A 731 -10.18 8.63 -30.52
N TYR A 732 -9.50 7.47 -30.51
CA TYR A 732 -8.41 7.19 -29.57
C TYR A 732 -7.25 8.17 -29.72
N ALA A 733 -6.84 8.48 -30.96
CA ALA A 733 -5.82 9.48 -31.24
C ALA A 733 -6.23 10.89 -30.78
N VAL A 734 -7.50 11.29 -30.99
CA VAL A 734 -8.02 12.60 -30.54
C VAL A 734 -8.06 12.67 -29.00
N VAL A 735 -8.45 11.60 -28.31
CA VAL A 735 -8.42 11.54 -26.83
C VAL A 735 -6.98 11.68 -26.32
N ILE A 736 -6.02 10.96 -26.90
CA ILE A 736 -4.59 11.08 -26.52
C ILE A 736 -4.04 12.48 -26.80
N VAL A 737 -4.38 13.10 -27.93
CA VAL A 737 -3.96 14.48 -28.26
C VAL A 737 -4.61 15.49 -27.31
N LEU A 738 -5.88 15.33 -26.94
CA LEU A 738 -6.56 16.19 -25.97
C LEU A 738 -5.92 16.06 -24.57
N GLU A 739 -5.58 14.85 -24.13
CA GLU A 739 -4.91 14.60 -22.85
C GLU A 739 -3.49 15.22 -22.82
N ILE A 740 -2.75 15.13 -23.92
CA ILE A 740 -1.46 15.82 -24.10
C ILE A 740 -1.65 17.35 -24.06
N PHE A 741 -2.67 17.89 -24.71
CA PHE A 741 -3.00 19.32 -24.66
C PHE A 741 -3.39 19.77 -23.24
N ASN A 742 -4.16 18.98 -22.52
CA ASN A 742 -4.60 19.26 -21.15
C ASN A 742 -3.38 19.35 -20.19
N ARG A 743 -2.44 18.41 -20.32
CA ARG A 743 -1.17 18.40 -19.59
C ARG A 743 -0.25 19.57 -19.97
N LEU A 744 -0.20 19.97 -21.24
CA LEU A 744 0.52 21.17 -21.69
C LEU A 744 -0.11 22.47 -21.16
N TYR A 745 -1.44 22.54 -21.09
CA TYR A 745 -2.18 23.70 -20.59
C TYR A 745 -1.91 23.93 -19.08
N LEU A 746 -1.85 22.84 -18.30
CA LEU A 746 -1.46 22.87 -16.88
C LEU A 746 -0.01 23.36 -16.66
N ILE A 747 0.92 23.01 -17.56
CA ILE A 747 2.33 23.46 -17.47
C ILE A 747 2.46 24.98 -17.74
N LEU A 748 1.66 25.52 -18.65
CA LEU A 748 1.81 26.90 -19.14
C LEU A 748 1.17 28.00 -18.25
N ILE A 749 0.37 27.64 -17.24
CA ILE A 749 -0.38 28.60 -16.41
C ILE A 749 0.28 28.82 -15.02
N THR A 750 1.50 28.31 -14.82
CA THR A 750 2.34 28.78 -13.70
C THR A 750 2.69 30.27 -13.92
N PRO A 751 2.42 31.18 -12.97
CA PRO A 751 2.46 32.63 -13.22
C PRO A 751 3.89 33.20 -13.32
N ILE A 752 4.53 33.02 -14.46
CA ILE A 752 5.74 33.76 -14.85
C ILE A 752 5.33 35.17 -15.27
N ALA A 753 5.85 36.20 -14.59
CA ALA A 753 5.54 37.60 -14.86
C ALA A 753 6.22 38.12 -16.15
N ILE A 754 5.63 37.84 -17.31
CA ILE A 754 6.16 38.27 -18.62
C ILE A 754 5.86 39.77 -18.84
N LYS A 755 6.90 40.61 -18.74
CA LYS A 755 6.83 42.05 -19.04
C LYS A 755 7.02 42.30 -20.54
N VAL A 756 5.95 42.18 -21.33
CA VAL A 756 5.98 42.41 -22.78
C VAL A 756 6.27 43.88 -23.09
N GLN A 757 7.43 44.16 -23.71
CA GLN A 757 7.66 45.43 -24.40
C GLN A 757 6.96 45.41 -25.77
N SER A 758 6.04 46.35 -25.99
CA SER A 758 5.35 46.52 -27.26
C SER A 758 6.23 47.27 -28.27
N SER A 759 6.63 46.62 -29.36
CA SER A 759 7.37 47.25 -30.46
C SER A 759 6.80 46.92 -31.84
N GLY A 760 5.95 47.81 -32.35
CA GLY A 760 5.85 48.09 -33.80
C GLY A 760 4.99 47.17 -34.68
N SER A 761 3.96 47.79 -35.28
CA SER A 761 3.40 47.54 -36.64
C SER A 761 2.86 46.14 -37.03
N THR A 762 1.56 46.16 -37.34
CA THR A 762 0.80 45.32 -38.30
C THR A 762 0.82 43.81 -38.11
#